data_AF-A0A6J2M1A8-F1
#
_entry.id   AF-A0A6J2M1A8-F1
#
_cell.length_a   1.000
_cell.length_b   1.000
_cell.length_c   1.000
_cell.angle_alpha   90.00
_cell.angle_beta   90.00
_cell.angle_gamma   90.00
#
_symmetry.space_group_name_H-M   'P 1'
#
loop_
_entity.id
_entity.type
_entity.pdbx_description
1 polymer ?
#
loop_
_entity_poly.entity_id
_entity_poly.type
_entity_poly.pdbx_seq_one_letter_code
_entity_poly.pdbx_strand_id
1 'polypeptide(L)'
;MRAVLTWRDKVEQCIYDLAFKPDGTQLILAAGNRLLVYDTSDGTLLQPLKGHKDTVYCVAYAKDGKRFASGSADKSVIIWTSKLEGILKYTHNDSIQCVSYNPVTHQLASCSSSDFGLWSPEQKSVSKHKSSSKITCCSWTNDGQYLALGMFNGIISIRNKNGEEKVKIERPGGSLSPIWSICWNPSSRWESFWMNRENEDAEEVIVNRYFQELPATLKSAVYGSQGSEAEEEEPEEEDDSLRDDNLEEHNDILAIADWGQKLSFYQLSGKQIGKDRSLNFDPCCISYFTKGEYILLGGSDKQVSLFTKDGVRLGTVGEQNSWVWTCKVKPDSNYVVVGCQDGTISFYQLIFSTVHGLYKDRYAYRDSMTDVIVQHLITEQKVRIKCKELVKKIAIYKNRLAIQLPEKILIYELYSDDSSDMHYRVKEKIVKKFECNLLVVCANHIILCQEKRLQCLSFSGVKEREWQMESLIRYIKVIGGPPGREGLLVGLKNGQILKIFVDNLFAIVLLKQATAVRCLDMSASRNKLAVVDENDTCLVYDIHTKELLFQEPNANSVAWNTQCEDMLCFSGGGYLNIKASTFPVHQQKLQGFVVGYNGSKIFCLHVFSMSAVEVPQSAPMYQYLDRKMFKEAYQIACLGVTDTDWRELAMEALEGLEFETAKKAFTRVQDLRYLELINSIEERKKRGETNNDLFLADVFSYQGKFHEAAKLYKRSGHENLALDMYTDLRMFEYAKDFLGSGDPKETKMLITKQADWARNTNEPKSAVEMYISAGEYVKAIEISGDHGWVDMLIDIARKLDRAEREPLLMCAYYFKKLDNPGYAAETYLKIGDLKSLVQLHVETQRWDEAFALGEKHPEFKDDIYMPYAQWLAENDRFEEAQKAFHKAGRQGEAVRVLEQLTHNAVVESRFNDAAYYYWMLSMQCLDIAQDPAQKDTMLSKFHHFQHLAELYHGYHAIHRYTEEPFSFHLPETLFNISRFLLHSLTKDTPLGISKVNTLFTLAKQSKALGAYKLARHAYDKLQGLQIPARFQKSIELGSLTIRSKPFHDSEELVPLCYRCSTNNPLLNNLGNVCINCRQPFVFSASSYEVLHLVEFYLEEGITDEEAVSLIDLEAPRHKRENKWQEITSNNSQTLRLDESMDSMGDDDPFTAKLSFEQGGSEFVPVVVSRSVLRSMSRRDVLIKRWPPPLQWQYFRSLLPDASITMCPSCFQMFHSEDYELLVLQHTCCPYCRRHIEDPSP
;
A
#
# COMPACT_ATOMS: atom_id res chain seq x y z
N MET A 1 -5.47 36.33 1.65
CA MET A 1 -6.45 36.51 0.55
C MET A 1 -6.40 37.97 0.16
N ARG A 2 -6.23 38.26 -1.13
CA ARG A 2 -6.19 39.60 -1.70
C ARG A 2 -7.09 39.61 -2.92
N ALA A 3 -7.94 40.62 -3.04
CA ALA A 3 -8.68 40.88 -4.26
C ALA A 3 -7.93 41.92 -5.10
N VAL A 4 -7.83 41.67 -6.40
CA VAL A 4 -7.23 42.59 -7.38
C VAL A 4 -8.31 42.97 -8.37
N LEU A 5 -8.65 44.26 -8.45
CA LEU A 5 -9.55 44.76 -9.48
C LEU A 5 -8.85 44.66 -10.84
N THR A 6 -9.44 43.92 -11.78
CA THR A 6 -8.88 43.78 -13.14
C THR A 6 -9.43 44.84 -14.07
N TRP A 7 -10.74 45.04 -14.07
CA TRP A 7 -11.40 46.10 -14.84
C TRP A 7 -12.71 46.50 -14.16
N ARG A 8 -13.18 47.70 -14.49
CA ARG A 8 -14.42 48.30 -14.00
C ARG A 8 -15.07 49.09 -15.13
N ASP A 9 -16.39 49.00 -15.22
CA ASP A 9 -17.19 49.81 -16.14
C ASP A 9 -18.44 50.35 -15.42
N LYS A 10 -19.12 51.34 -16.01
CA LYS A 10 -20.33 51.94 -15.47
C LYS A 10 -21.39 52.12 -16.53
N VAL A 11 -22.54 51.50 -16.29
CA VAL A 11 -23.75 51.61 -17.10
C VAL A 11 -24.71 52.63 -16.46
N GLU A 12 -25.56 53.28 -17.25
CA GLU A 12 -26.52 54.29 -16.75
C GLU A 12 -27.68 53.71 -15.91
N GLN A 13 -27.86 52.39 -15.90
CA GLN A 13 -29.02 51.71 -15.33
C GLN A 13 -28.59 50.69 -14.28
N CYS A 14 -29.48 50.41 -13.32
CA CYS A 14 -29.28 49.40 -12.28
C CYS A 14 -29.00 48.02 -12.89
N ILE A 15 -27.97 47.33 -12.38
CA ILE A 15 -27.66 45.94 -12.73
C ILE A 15 -28.41 45.03 -11.76
N TYR A 16 -29.41 44.30 -12.26
CA TYR A 16 -30.23 43.41 -11.43
C TYR A 16 -29.65 42.00 -11.29
N ASP A 17 -29.10 41.46 -12.38
CA ASP A 17 -28.54 40.11 -12.38
C ASP A 17 -27.42 39.95 -13.41
N LEU A 18 -26.61 38.92 -13.22
CA LEU A 18 -25.43 38.59 -14.00
C LEU A 18 -25.42 37.09 -14.31
N ALA A 19 -25.01 36.71 -15.51
CA ALA A 19 -24.78 35.31 -15.86
C ALA A 19 -23.55 35.16 -16.74
N PHE A 20 -22.65 34.25 -16.36
CA PHE A 20 -21.57 33.82 -17.24
C PHE A 20 -22.08 32.80 -18.24
N LYS A 21 -21.54 32.86 -19.44
CA LYS A 21 -21.50 31.68 -20.31
C LYS A 21 -20.71 30.57 -19.59
N PRO A 22 -21.09 29.28 -19.71
CA PRO A 22 -20.42 28.19 -18.98
C PRO A 22 -18.91 28.07 -19.21
N ASP A 23 -18.41 28.48 -20.39
CA ASP A 23 -16.97 28.55 -20.69
C ASP A 23 -16.26 29.75 -20.04
N GLY A 24 -17.02 30.64 -19.41
CA GLY A 24 -16.54 31.86 -18.77
C GLY A 24 -16.09 32.94 -19.75
N THR A 25 -16.22 32.78 -21.07
CA THR A 25 -15.71 33.75 -22.06
C THR A 25 -16.53 35.03 -22.08
N GLN A 26 -17.85 34.90 -21.94
CA GLN A 26 -18.82 36.00 -22.01
C GLN A 26 -19.56 36.17 -20.69
N LEU A 27 -19.89 37.43 -20.38
CA LEU A 27 -20.73 37.82 -19.26
C LEU A 27 -21.96 38.57 -19.78
N ILE A 28 -23.14 38.17 -19.32
CA ILE A 28 -24.41 38.83 -19.64
C ILE A 28 -24.88 39.60 -18.41
N LEU A 29 -25.20 40.89 -18.60
CA LEU A 29 -25.76 41.76 -17.59
C LEU A 29 -27.22 42.06 -17.90
N ALA A 30 -28.09 41.95 -16.90
CA ALA A 30 -29.44 42.51 -16.93
C ALA A 30 -29.41 43.95 -16.40
N ALA A 31 -29.46 44.93 -17.31
CA ALA A 31 -29.33 46.35 -16.99
C ALA A 31 -30.51 47.15 -17.56
N GLY A 32 -31.41 47.62 -16.68
CA GLY A 32 -32.65 48.27 -17.11
C GLY A 32 -33.48 47.36 -18.03
N ASN A 33 -33.91 47.86 -19.20
CA ASN A 33 -34.69 47.08 -20.18
C ASN A 33 -33.85 46.36 -21.25
N ARG A 34 -32.53 46.26 -21.06
CA ARG A 34 -31.60 45.64 -22.02
C ARG A 34 -30.76 44.55 -21.35
N LEU A 35 -30.28 43.64 -22.18
CA LEU A 35 -29.18 42.75 -21.81
C LEU A 35 -27.90 43.29 -22.45
N LEU A 36 -26.80 43.33 -21.71
CA LEU A 36 -25.49 43.73 -22.24
C LEU A 36 -24.57 42.52 -22.19
N VAL A 37 -23.84 42.26 -23.28
CA VAL A 37 -22.88 41.16 -23.37
C VAL A 37 -21.47 41.72 -23.36
N TYR A 38 -20.66 41.27 -22.42
CA TYR A 38 -19.27 41.69 -22.23
C TYR A 38 -18.31 40.53 -22.47
N ASP A 39 -17.13 40.84 -22.99
CA ASP A 39 -15.97 39.95 -22.92
C ASP A 39 -15.37 40.00 -21.52
N THR A 40 -15.03 38.83 -20.97
CA THR A 40 -14.51 38.72 -19.60
C THR A 40 -13.02 39.02 -19.48
N SER A 41 -12.27 38.92 -20.57
CA SER A 41 -10.81 39.06 -20.57
C SER A 41 -10.36 40.51 -20.35
N ASP A 42 -11.03 41.46 -21.01
CA ASP A 42 -10.68 42.88 -20.98
C ASP A 42 -11.85 43.79 -20.55
N GLY A 43 -13.06 43.25 -20.41
CA GLY A 43 -14.24 44.03 -20.04
C GLY A 43 -14.85 44.83 -21.17
N THR A 44 -14.58 44.47 -22.44
CA THR A 44 -15.19 45.15 -23.59
C THR A 44 -16.66 44.79 -23.77
N LEU A 45 -17.50 45.80 -24.04
CA LEU A 45 -18.91 45.59 -24.39
C LEU A 45 -19.00 45.08 -25.83
N LEU A 46 -19.43 43.82 -26.00
CA LEU A 46 -19.58 43.17 -27.30
C LEU A 46 -20.88 43.60 -27.99
N GLN A 47 -22.02 43.44 -27.32
CA GLN A 47 -23.33 43.73 -27.92
C GLN A 47 -24.42 44.06 -26.88
N PRO A 48 -25.24 45.10 -27.11
CA PRO A 48 -26.49 45.31 -26.39
C PRO A 48 -27.66 44.59 -27.09
N LEU A 49 -28.42 43.78 -26.34
CA LEU A 49 -29.60 43.06 -26.83
C LEU A 49 -30.89 43.77 -26.42
N LYS A 50 -31.79 43.94 -27.41
CA LYS A 50 -33.11 44.54 -27.23
C LYS A 50 -34.18 43.47 -27.50
N GLY A 51 -35.12 43.31 -26.58
CA GLY A 51 -36.22 42.34 -26.74
C GLY A 51 -37.32 42.47 -25.68
N HIS A 52 -36.95 42.81 -24.44
CA HIS A 52 -37.90 43.10 -23.38
C HIS A 52 -38.44 44.54 -23.48
N LYS A 53 -39.69 44.73 -23.05
CA LYS A 53 -40.36 46.03 -23.05
C LYS A 53 -40.18 46.82 -21.75
N ASP A 54 -39.73 46.15 -20.70
CA ASP A 54 -39.57 46.70 -19.36
C ASP A 54 -38.29 46.09 -18.73
N THR A 55 -38.02 46.46 -17.48
CA THR A 55 -36.85 46.08 -16.71
C THR A 55 -36.63 44.57 -16.70
N VAL A 56 -35.42 44.14 -17.02
CA VAL A 56 -34.99 42.74 -16.97
C VAL A 56 -34.44 42.48 -15.58
N TYR A 57 -35.06 41.55 -14.85
CA TYR A 57 -34.70 41.28 -13.45
C TYR A 57 -33.70 40.14 -13.31
N CYS A 58 -33.72 39.17 -14.23
CA CYS A 58 -32.95 37.94 -14.06
C CYS A 58 -32.46 37.40 -15.40
N VAL A 59 -31.29 36.74 -15.36
CA VAL A 59 -30.68 36.08 -16.51
C VAL A 59 -30.00 34.80 -16.06
N ALA A 60 -30.16 33.72 -16.83
CA ALA A 60 -29.52 32.45 -16.54
C ALA A 60 -29.05 31.75 -17.81
N TYR A 61 -27.85 31.21 -17.78
CA TYR A 61 -27.29 30.43 -18.89
C TYR A 61 -27.62 28.94 -18.72
N ALA A 62 -27.92 28.24 -19.81
CA ALA A 62 -27.95 26.78 -19.81
C ALA A 62 -26.52 26.21 -19.73
N LYS A 63 -26.33 25.07 -19.07
CA LYS A 63 -24.99 24.48 -18.86
C LYS A 63 -24.27 24.13 -20.17
N ASP A 64 -25.01 23.85 -21.25
CA ASP A 64 -24.46 23.55 -22.57
C ASP A 64 -23.84 24.77 -23.29
N GLY A 65 -24.06 25.98 -22.78
CA GLY A 65 -23.57 27.21 -23.39
C GLY A 65 -24.25 27.59 -24.71
N LYS A 66 -25.25 26.83 -25.17
CA LYS A 66 -25.93 27.06 -26.45
C LYS A 66 -27.08 28.06 -26.34
N ARG A 67 -27.68 28.19 -25.15
CA ARG A 67 -28.83 29.07 -24.90
C ARG A 67 -28.75 29.74 -23.54
N PHE A 68 -29.37 30.90 -23.41
CA PHE A 68 -29.61 31.55 -22.12
C PHE A 68 -31.02 32.14 -22.09
N ALA A 69 -31.53 32.38 -20.89
CA ALA A 69 -32.87 32.90 -20.67
C ALA A 69 -32.81 34.23 -19.93
N SER A 70 -33.72 35.14 -20.24
CA SER A 70 -33.93 36.40 -19.51
C SER A 70 -35.39 36.55 -19.10
N GLY A 71 -35.62 37.06 -17.89
CA GLY A 71 -36.95 37.33 -17.35
C GLY A 71 -37.15 38.80 -17.00
N SER A 72 -38.32 39.35 -17.30
CA SER A 72 -38.59 40.79 -17.17
C SER A 72 -39.90 41.12 -16.43
N ALA A 73 -39.97 42.37 -15.96
CA ALA A 73 -41.17 43.06 -15.51
C ALA A 73 -42.29 43.08 -16.57
N ASP A 74 -41.96 42.94 -17.86
CA ASP A 74 -42.93 42.81 -18.96
C ASP A 74 -43.69 41.47 -18.96
N LYS A 75 -43.51 40.68 -17.89
CA LYS A 75 -44.12 39.37 -17.62
C LYS A 75 -43.63 38.27 -18.56
N SER A 76 -42.61 38.53 -19.37
CA SER A 76 -42.12 37.57 -20.33
C SER A 76 -40.75 37.00 -20.00
N VAL A 77 -40.52 35.77 -20.47
CA VAL A 77 -39.24 35.08 -20.50
C VAL A 77 -38.82 34.96 -21.96
N ILE A 78 -37.61 35.37 -22.31
CA ILE A 78 -37.04 35.21 -23.67
C ILE A 78 -35.88 34.22 -23.61
N ILE A 79 -35.87 33.25 -24.52
CA ILE A 79 -34.73 32.35 -24.75
C ILE A 79 -33.91 32.88 -25.90
N TRP A 80 -32.61 32.99 -25.68
CA TRP A 80 -31.63 33.50 -26.61
C TRP A 80 -30.69 32.38 -27.05
N THR A 81 -30.21 32.45 -28.29
CA THR A 81 -29.19 31.54 -28.82
C THR A 81 -27.78 31.99 -28.45
N SER A 82 -26.79 31.13 -28.69
CA SER A 82 -25.36 31.49 -28.61
C SER A 82 -24.95 32.62 -29.56
N LYS A 83 -25.75 32.88 -30.60
CA LYS A 83 -25.59 34.03 -31.52
C LYS A 83 -26.30 35.29 -31.01
N LEU A 84 -26.80 35.27 -29.78
CA LEU A 84 -27.46 36.40 -29.12
C LEU A 84 -28.80 36.82 -29.76
N GLU A 85 -29.48 35.88 -30.43
CA GLU A 85 -30.79 36.10 -31.04
C GLU A 85 -31.92 35.50 -30.19
N GLY A 86 -32.98 36.26 -29.94
CA GLY A 86 -34.15 35.81 -29.18
C GLY A 86 -35.06 34.93 -30.03
N ILE A 87 -35.17 33.64 -29.68
CA ILE A 87 -35.87 32.63 -30.49
C ILE A 87 -37.24 32.23 -29.95
N LEU A 88 -37.46 32.30 -28.64
CA LEU A 88 -38.72 31.91 -28.00
C LEU A 88 -39.09 32.92 -26.93
N LYS A 89 -40.38 33.30 -26.88
CA LYS A 89 -40.92 34.23 -25.89
C LYS A 89 -42.13 33.61 -25.20
N TYR A 90 -42.05 33.47 -23.88
CA TYR A 90 -43.11 32.93 -23.04
C TYR A 90 -43.65 34.00 -22.09
N THR A 91 -44.94 33.96 -21.69
CA THR A 91 -45.56 34.99 -20.84
C THR A 91 -46.25 34.40 -19.60
N HIS A 92 -45.94 34.96 -18.43
CA HIS A 92 -46.56 34.67 -17.13
C HIS A 92 -47.66 35.68 -16.80
N ASN A 93 -48.41 35.42 -15.72
CA ASN A 93 -49.48 36.33 -15.27
C ASN A 93 -48.92 37.60 -14.62
N ASP A 94 -47.71 37.52 -14.08
CA ASP A 94 -47.01 38.57 -13.35
C ASP A 94 -45.55 38.68 -13.80
N SER A 95 -44.88 39.72 -13.31
CA SER A 95 -43.46 40.02 -13.47
C SER A 95 -42.57 38.83 -13.06
N ILE A 96 -41.61 38.49 -13.92
CA ILE A 96 -40.63 37.43 -13.65
C ILE A 96 -39.58 37.94 -12.68
N GLN A 97 -39.42 37.28 -11.53
CA GLN A 97 -38.50 37.70 -10.49
C GLN A 97 -37.15 36.98 -10.60
N CYS A 98 -37.16 35.67 -10.89
CA CYS A 98 -35.95 34.89 -11.04
C CYS A 98 -36.12 33.76 -12.07
N VAL A 99 -35.01 33.40 -12.73
CA VAL A 99 -34.91 32.26 -13.64
C VAL A 99 -33.70 31.42 -13.26
N SER A 100 -33.81 30.10 -13.41
CA SER A 100 -32.67 29.20 -13.23
C SER A 100 -32.81 27.99 -14.13
N TYR A 101 -31.78 27.73 -14.93
CA TYR A 101 -31.68 26.46 -15.64
C TYR A 101 -31.34 25.35 -14.67
N ASN A 102 -31.88 24.17 -14.95
CA ASN A 102 -31.47 22.93 -14.33
C ASN A 102 -30.01 22.63 -14.75
N PRO A 103 -29.12 22.30 -13.81
CA PRO A 103 -27.70 22.09 -14.11
C PRO A 103 -27.40 20.75 -14.80
N VAL A 104 -28.38 19.86 -14.95
CA VAL A 104 -28.21 18.56 -15.63
C VAL A 104 -29.09 18.47 -16.88
N THR A 105 -30.31 19.00 -16.82
CA THR A 105 -31.27 18.94 -17.94
C THR A 105 -31.46 20.30 -18.60
N HIS A 106 -32.01 20.36 -19.82
CA HIS A 106 -32.36 21.63 -20.48
C HIS A 106 -33.65 22.29 -19.93
N GLN A 107 -34.15 21.82 -18.79
CA GLN A 107 -35.34 22.37 -18.15
C GLN A 107 -35.03 23.74 -17.52
N LEU A 108 -35.89 24.72 -17.76
CA LEU A 108 -35.84 26.05 -17.20
C LEU A 108 -36.91 26.21 -16.12
N ALA A 109 -36.50 26.72 -14.96
CA ALA A 109 -37.42 27.26 -13.97
C ALA A 109 -37.57 28.77 -14.17
N SER A 110 -38.81 29.21 -14.31
CA SER A 110 -39.18 30.62 -14.45
C SER A 110 -40.17 31.00 -13.37
N CYS A 111 -39.78 31.89 -12.45
CA CYS A 111 -40.58 32.23 -11.28
C CYS A 111 -41.09 33.67 -11.38
N SER A 112 -42.40 33.84 -11.29
CA SER A 112 -43.07 35.13 -11.22
C SER A 112 -43.46 35.47 -9.78
N SER A 113 -44.07 36.65 -9.60
CA SER A 113 -44.58 37.06 -8.28
C SER A 113 -45.76 36.22 -7.77
N SER A 114 -46.41 35.38 -8.59
CA SER A 114 -47.58 34.58 -8.15
C SER A 114 -47.56 33.12 -8.59
N ASP A 115 -46.71 32.77 -9.57
CA ASP A 115 -46.58 31.42 -10.11
C ASP A 115 -45.14 31.09 -10.46
N PHE A 116 -44.84 29.82 -10.70
CA PHE A 116 -43.62 29.42 -11.39
C PHE A 116 -43.93 28.40 -12.48
N GLY A 117 -43.12 28.41 -13.52
CA GLY A 117 -43.21 27.50 -14.67
C GLY A 117 -41.95 26.67 -14.78
N LEU A 118 -42.12 25.37 -14.99
CA LEU A 118 -41.06 24.43 -15.37
C LEU A 118 -41.29 23.99 -16.82
N TRP A 119 -40.29 24.14 -17.67
CA TRP A 119 -40.44 23.83 -19.09
C TRP A 119 -39.10 23.71 -19.81
N SER A 120 -39.08 23.01 -20.93
CA SER A 120 -37.94 23.06 -21.86
C SER A 120 -38.36 23.76 -23.16
N PRO A 121 -37.43 24.40 -23.89
CA PRO A 121 -37.75 25.05 -25.16
C PRO A 121 -38.32 24.10 -26.23
N GLU A 122 -38.07 22.80 -26.09
CA GLU A 122 -38.57 21.74 -26.97
C GLU A 122 -40.04 21.37 -26.67
N GLN A 123 -40.54 21.71 -25.49
CA GLN A 123 -41.91 21.42 -25.08
C GLN A 123 -42.87 22.49 -25.61
N LYS A 124 -44.02 22.04 -26.14
CA LYS A 124 -45.06 22.93 -26.69
C LYS A 124 -45.85 23.70 -25.61
N SER A 125 -45.80 23.25 -24.35
CA SER A 125 -46.52 23.85 -23.22
C SER A 125 -45.64 23.89 -21.97
N VAL A 126 -45.95 24.85 -21.10
CA VAL A 126 -45.22 25.08 -19.84
C VAL A 126 -46.07 24.59 -18.67
N SER A 127 -45.49 23.79 -17.77
CA SER A 127 -46.18 23.37 -16.55
C SER A 127 -46.15 24.50 -15.52
N LYS A 128 -47.27 25.21 -15.38
CA LYS A 128 -47.43 26.30 -14.40
C LYS A 128 -47.95 25.79 -13.06
N HIS A 129 -47.35 26.28 -11.98
CA HIS A 129 -47.73 25.98 -10.61
C HIS A 129 -47.97 27.30 -9.86
N LYS A 130 -49.07 27.39 -9.10
CA LYS A 130 -49.36 28.56 -8.26
C LYS A 130 -48.46 28.57 -7.03
N SER A 131 -47.99 29.75 -6.65
CA SER A 131 -47.24 29.99 -5.42
C SER A 131 -48.15 30.55 -4.32
N SER A 132 -47.82 30.28 -3.06
CA SER A 132 -48.53 30.82 -1.89
C SER A 132 -48.13 32.26 -1.56
N SER A 133 -46.97 32.73 -2.04
CA SER A 133 -46.44 34.08 -1.85
C SER A 133 -45.52 34.46 -3.01
N LYS A 134 -45.12 35.73 -3.09
CA LYS A 134 -44.12 36.23 -4.05
C LYS A 134 -42.83 35.44 -3.96
N ILE A 135 -42.41 34.82 -5.06
CA ILE A 135 -41.12 34.14 -5.20
C ILE A 135 -40.07 35.22 -5.50
N THR A 136 -38.98 35.21 -4.76
CA THR A 136 -37.89 36.19 -4.85
C THR A 136 -36.64 35.59 -5.48
N CYS A 137 -36.35 34.32 -5.18
CA CYS A 137 -35.19 33.61 -5.68
C CYS A 137 -35.47 32.11 -5.84
N CYS A 138 -34.75 31.47 -6.75
CA CYS A 138 -34.79 30.03 -6.95
C CYS A 138 -33.39 29.47 -7.23
N SER A 139 -33.15 28.21 -6.84
CA SER A 139 -31.88 27.52 -7.11
C SER A 139 -32.09 26.02 -7.19
N TRP A 140 -31.50 25.39 -8.20
CA TRP A 140 -31.50 23.93 -8.36
C TRP A 140 -30.38 23.28 -7.57
N THR A 141 -30.61 22.06 -7.09
CA THR A 141 -29.54 21.15 -6.63
C THR A 141 -28.64 20.78 -7.81
N ASN A 142 -27.38 20.42 -7.55
CA ASN A 142 -26.39 20.16 -8.62
C ASN A 142 -26.75 18.96 -9.50
N ASP A 143 -27.48 17.98 -8.94
CA ASP A 143 -28.00 16.82 -9.64
C ASP A 143 -29.26 17.14 -10.47
N GLY A 144 -29.81 18.35 -10.33
CA GLY A 144 -31.01 18.80 -11.03
C GLY A 144 -32.30 18.13 -10.59
N GLN A 145 -32.33 17.39 -9.47
CA GLN A 145 -33.54 16.69 -9.02
C GLN A 145 -34.49 17.60 -8.25
N TYR A 146 -33.95 18.56 -7.50
CA TYR A 146 -34.73 19.44 -6.62
C TYR A 146 -34.50 20.92 -6.92
N LEU A 147 -35.57 21.70 -6.82
CA LEU A 147 -35.61 23.14 -6.96
C LEU A 147 -36.04 23.75 -5.62
N ALA A 148 -35.18 24.60 -5.05
CA ALA A 148 -35.55 25.41 -3.90
C ALA A 148 -36.16 26.74 -4.37
N LEU A 149 -37.26 27.14 -3.73
CA LEU A 149 -37.95 28.41 -3.94
C LEU A 149 -37.96 29.19 -2.64
N GLY A 150 -37.36 30.39 -2.65
CA GLY A 150 -37.41 31.35 -1.56
C GLY A 150 -38.58 32.31 -1.76
N MET A 151 -39.38 32.51 -0.71
CA MET A 151 -40.57 33.36 -0.77
C MET A 151 -40.44 34.60 0.12
N PHE A 152 -41.17 35.64 -0.25
CA PHE A 152 -41.20 36.93 0.45
C PHE A 152 -41.76 36.85 1.88
N ASN A 153 -42.59 35.85 2.19
CA ASN A 153 -43.14 35.63 3.53
C ASN A 153 -42.21 34.86 4.47
N GLY A 154 -40.99 34.51 4.04
CA GLY A 154 -40.00 33.80 4.86
C GLY A 154 -40.02 32.27 4.72
N ILE A 155 -40.88 31.71 3.86
CA ILE A 155 -41.00 30.26 3.64
C ILE A 155 -40.07 29.80 2.51
N ILE A 156 -39.43 28.63 2.69
CA ILE A 156 -38.74 27.92 1.61
C ILE A 156 -39.55 26.69 1.21
N SER A 157 -39.78 26.52 -0.08
CA SER A 157 -40.38 25.32 -0.65
C SER A 157 -39.34 24.60 -1.50
N ILE A 158 -39.00 23.38 -1.13
CA ILE A 158 -38.15 22.49 -1.93
C ILE A 158 -39.07 21.58 -2.73
N ARG A 159 -38.94 21.63 -4.05
CA ARG A 159 -39.79 20.92 -5.00
C ARG A 159 -38.96 19.97 -5.85
N ASN A 160 -39.57 18.91 -6.36
CA ASN A 160 -38.91 18.07 -7.37
C ASN A 160 -38.94 18.72 -8.76
N LYS A 161 -38.23 18.14 -9.74
CA LYS A 161 -38.23 18.56 -11.16
C LYS A 161 -39.60 18.59 -11.86
N ASN A 162 -40.63 18.00 -11.25
CA ASN A 162 -42.02 18.03 -11.75
C ASN A 162 -42.86 19.15 -11.09
N GLY A 163 -42.30 19.89 -10.14
CA GLY A 163 -42.97 20.99 -9.44
C GLY A 163 -43.79 20.58 -8.21
N GLU A 164 -43.69 19.32 -7.77
CA GLU A 164 -44.31 18.83 -6.53
C GLU A 164 -43.49 19.26 -5.31
N GLU A 165 -44.16 19.80 -4.29
CA GLU A 165 -43.53 20.17 -3.02
C GLU A 165 -43.15 18.91 -2.23
N LYS A 166 -41.88 18.80 -1.86
CA LYS A 166 -41.34 17.68 -1.07
C LYS A 166 -41.06 18.10 0.37
N VAL A 167 -40.47 19.27 0.55
CA VAL A 167 -40.13 19.80 1.88
C VAL A 167 -40.50 21.27 1.94
N LYS A 168 -41.11 21.67 3.06
CA LYS A 168 -41.42 23.05 3.38
C LYS A 168 -40.64 23.42 4.65
N ILE A 169 -39.80 24.44 4.57
CA ILE A 169 -39.00 24.92 5.70
C ILE A 169 -39.67 26.18 6.25
N GLU A 170 -40.15 26.07 7.49
CA GLU A 170 -40.67 27.17 8.28
C GLU A 170 -39.69 27.44 9.44
N ARG A 171 -39.19 28.67 9.53
CA ARG A 171 -38.10 28.99 10.47
C ARG A 171 -38.65 29.51 11.80
N PRO A 172 -38.15 29.05 12.96
CA PRO A 172 -38.58 29.54 14.27
C PRO A 172 -38.21 31.02 14.43
N GLY A 173 -39.21 31.88 14.65
CA GLY A 173 -39.06 33.34 14.67
C GLY A 173 -39.03 34.01 13.29
N GLY A 174 -39.20 33.25 12.20
CA GLY A 174 -39.07 33.70 10.81
C GLY A 174 -40.36 34.12 10.11
N SER A 175 -41.49 34.26 10.80
CA SER A 175 -42.67 34.89 10.20
C SER A 175 -42.41 36.39 10.09
N LEU A 176 -41.98 36.87 8.91
CA LEU A 176 -42.13 38.22 8.33
C LEU A 176 -40.91 38.70 7.50
N SER A 177 -39.74 38.06 7.55
CA SER A 177 -38.56 38.53 6.81
C SER A 177 -38.44 37.90 5.41
N PRO A 178 -38.38 38.68 4.32
CA PRO A 178 -38.19 38.18 2.96
C PRO A 178 -36.89 37.40 2.78
N ILE A 179 -37.00 36.20 2.21
CA ILE A 179 -35.84 35.47 1.71
C ILE A 179 -35.44 36.12 0.40
N TRP A 180 -34.20 36.55 0.27
CA TRP A 180 -33.80 37.31 -0.91
C TRP A 180 -32.85 36.53 -1.82
N SER A 181 -32.02 35.67 -1.23
CA SER A 181 -31.09 34.86 -2.01
C SER A 181 -30.89 33.49 -1.39
N ILE A 182 -30.87 32.47 -2.25
CA ILE A 182 -30.61 31.08 -1.87
C ILE A 182 -29.65 30.46 -2.88
N CYS A 183 -28.80 29.56 -2.43
CA CYS A 183 -27.89 28.83 -3.31
C CYS A 183 -27.55 27.47 -2.69
N TRP A 184 -27.58 26.41 -3.51
CA TRP A 184 -27.09 25.09 -3.13
C TRP A 184 -25.57 25.02 -3.23
N ASN A 185 -24.94 24.30 -2.31
CA ASN A 185 -23.49 24.07 -2.35
C ASN A 185 -23.11 23.15 -3.53
N PRO A 186 -22.23 23.57 -4.46
CA PRO A 186 -21.70 22.73 -5.53
C PRO A 186 -20.64 21.75 -4.98
N SER A 187 -21.06 20.61 -4.41
CA SER A 187 -20.13 19.63 -3.81
C SER A 187 -19.30 18.85 -4.85
N SER A 188 -18.08 18.43 -4.46
CA SER A 188 -17.00 17.92 -5.32
C SER A 188 -17.13 16.46 -5.81
N ARG A 189 -18.20 15.72 -5.46
CA ARG A 189 -18.30 14.27 -5.75
C ARG A 189 -18.70 13.93 -7.20
N TRP A 190 -19.35 14.84 -7.93
CA TRP A 190 -19.99 14.45 -9.20
C TRP A 190 -19.00 14.22 -10.35
N GLU A 191 -17.73 14.62 -10.24
CA GLU A 191 -16.70 14.42 -11.28
C GLU A 191 -16.36 12.93 -11.52
N SER A 192 -16.43 12.05 -10.51
CA SER A 192 -16.17 10.61 -10.69
C SER A 192 -17.25 9.87 -11.51
N PHE A 193 -18.42 10.48 -11.70
CA PHE A 193 -19.53 9.86 -12.44
C PHE A 193 -19.58 10.31 -13.92
N TRP A 194 -18.96 11.44 -14.29
CA TRP A 194 -18.97 11.96 -15.66
C TRP A 194 -17.71 11.66 -16.47
N MET A 195 -16.55 11.46 -15.82
CA MET A 195 -15.34 11.04 -16.54
C MET A 195 -15.46 9.66 -17.20
N ASN A 196 -16.45 8.83 -16.80
CA ASN A 196 -16.68 7.50 -17.37
C ASN A 196 -17.71 7.46 -18.50
N ARG A 197 -18.25 8.60 -18.98
CA ARG A 197 -19.26 8.63 -20.06
C ARG A 197 -18.88 9.44 -21.30
N GLU A 198 -17.73 10.11 -21.31
CA GLU A 198 -17.24 10.89 -22.47
C GLU A 198 -15.94 10.33 -23.08
N ASN A 199 -15.61 9.05 -22.84
CA ASN A 199 -14.40 8.41 -23.37
C ASN A 199 -14.67 7.42 -24.53
N GLU A 200 -15.69 7.67 -25.36
CA GLU A 200 -15.88 6.88 -26.60
C GLU A 200 -15.71 7.66 -27.91
N ASP A 201 -15.69 9.00 -27.94
CA ASP A 201 -15.51 9.72 -29.21
C ASP A 201 -14.83 11.10 -29.03
N ALA A 202 -13.50 11.16 -29.03
CA ALA A 202 -12.68 12.28 -29.53
C ALA A 202 -11.17 12.03 -29.31
N GLU A 203 -10.44 11.79 -30.40
CA GLU A 203 -8.98 11.88 -30.44
C GLU A 203 -8.51 13.35 -30.43
N GLU A 204 -7.36 13.58 -29.78
CA GLU A 204 -6.51 14.78 -29.75
C GLU A 204 -6.97 16.05 -28.99
N VAL A 205 -6.67 16.11 -27.67
CA VAL A 205 -6.00 17.27 -27.02
C VAL A 205 -5.16 16.76 -25.82
N ILE A 206 -3.85 17.02 -25.84
CA ILE A 206 -2.90 16.68 -24.77
C ILE A 206 -2.96 17.74 -23.67
N VAL A 207 -3.57 17.46 -22.51
CA VAL A 207 -3.29 18.12 -21.21
C VAL A 207 -3.48 17.13 -20.05
N ASN A 208 -2.42 16.95 -19.25
CA ASN A 208 -2.35 16.39 -17.89
C ASN A 208 -2.82 14.95 -17.61
N ARG A 209 -1.96 13.97 -17.97
CA ARG A 209 -1.78 12.75 -17.17
C ARG A 209 -0.70 12.98 -16.12
N TYR A 210 -1.04 13.00 -14.84
CA TYR A 210 -0.25 12.47 -13.71
C TYR A 210 -1.09 12.57 -12.43
N PHE A 211 -2.09 11.68 -12.31
CA PHE A 211 -2.68 11.28 -11.03
C PHE A 211 -3.20 9.86 -11.20
N GLN A 212 -2.30 8.87 -11.13
CA GLN A 212 -2.60 7.54 -10.62
C GLN A 212 -1.31 6.74 -10.41
N GLU A 213 -1.35 5.92 -9.36
CA GLU A 213 -0.40 4.91 -8.92
C GLU A 213 0.77 5.37 -8.04
N LEU A 214 0.66 5.07 -6.74
CA LEU A 214 1.57 4.19 -5.98
C LEU A 214 0.89 3.80 -4.63
N PRO A 215 1.32 2.70 -3.99
CA PRO A 215 0.45 1.68 -3.41
C PRO A 215 0.09 1.88 -1.92
N ALA A 216 -1.02 1.25 -1.53
CA ALA A 216 -1.48 1.16 -0.16
C ALA A 216 -0.73 0.05 0.60
N THR A 217 0.33 0.41 1.34
CA THR A 217 0.88 -0.42 2.42
C THR A 217 1.34 0.45 3.60
N LEU A 218 1.10 -0.06 4.82
CA LEU A 218 1.62 0.35 6.13
C LEU A 218 0.89 1.47 6.90
N LYS A 219 -0.18 1.10 7.64
CA LYS A 219 -0.47 1.65 8.98
C LYS A 219 -1.11 0.59 9.90
N SER A 220 -0.43 0.21 10.98
CA SER A 220 -1.05 -0.05 12.30
C SER A 220 -0.01 -0.40 13.39
N ALA A 221 -0.29 0.11 14.61
CA ALA A 221 0.25 -0.19 15.94
C ALA A 221 1.45 0.69 16.37
N VAL A 222 1.49 1.31 17.56
CA VAL A 222 1.26 0.75 18.91
C VAL A 222 0.83 1.83 19.94
N TYR A 223 -0.14 1.42 20.78
CA TYR A 223 -0.52 1.66 22.19
C TYR A 223 -0.22 2.93 22.99
N GLY A 224 -1.21 3.27 23.83
CA GLY A 224 -1.10 4.16 24.99
C GLY A 224 -0.78 3.43 26.30
N SER A 225 -0.65 4.22 27.37
CA SER A 225 -0.72 3.76 28.77
C SER A 225 -1.20 4.89 29.69
N GLN A 226 -1.83 4.48 30.78
CA GLN A 226 -2.67 5.23 31.72
C GLN A 226 -1.89 6.10 32.72
N GLY A 227 -2.56 7.10 33.29
CA GLY A 227 -2.18 7.80 34.52
C GLY A 227 -3.39 8.57 35.08
N SER A 228 -3.69 8.33 36.36
CA SER A 228 -4.92 8.56 37.11
C SER A 228 -5.09 9.96 37.71
N GLU A 229 -6.37 10.29 37.98
CA GLU A 229 -6.93 11.10 39.08
C GLU A 229 -6.41 12.54 39.34
N ALA A 230 -7.27 13.53 39.11
CA ALA A 230 -7.80 14.42 40.17
C ALA A 230 -8.92 15.31 39.59
N GLU A 231 -10.03 15.33 40.31
CA GLU A 231 -11.23 16.14 40.08
C GLU A 231 -10.93 17.64 40.24
N GLU A 232 -11.50 18.48 39.37
CA GLU A 232 -11.98 19.82 39.74
C GLU A 232 -13.01 20.30 38.70
N GLU A 233 -14.16 20.71 39.20
CA GLU A 233 -15.40 21.07 38.50
C GLU A 233 -15.26 22.35 37.66
N GLU A 234 -15.81 22.37 36.44
CA GLU A 234 -16.36 23.57 35.76
C GLU A 234 -17.21 23.13 34.51
N PRO A 235 -18.09 23.98 33.96
CA PRO A 235 -19.50 23.66 33.67
C PRO A 235 -19.78 22.98 32.32
N GLU A 236 -20.95 22.33 32.25
CA GLU A 236 -21.52 21.62 31.10
C GLU A 236 -21.47 22.44 29.78
N GLU A 237 -20.52 22.11 28.90
CA GLU A 237 -20.61 22.33 27.45
C GLU A 237 -20.87 20.98 26.77
N GLU A 238 -21.93 20.93 25.95
CA GLU A 238 -22.37 19.75 25.19
C GLU A 238 -21.21 19.17 24.35
N ASP A 239 -20.78 17.96 24.71
CA ASP A 239 -19.73 17.19 24.06
C ASP A 239 -20.23 16.61 22.72
N ASP A 240 -19.97 17.32 21.63
CA ASP A 240 -20.27 16.90 20.26
C ASP A 240 -19.09 16.06 19.70
N SER A 241 -18.83 14.91 20.33
CA SER A 241 -17.83 13.92 19.91
C SER A 241 -18.49 12.69 19.28
N LEU A 242 -19.28 12.92 18.22
CA LEU A 242 -19.82 11.85 17.39
C LEU A 242 -18.83 11.42 16.30
N ARG A 243 -18.71 10.09 16.20
CA ARG A 243 -17.92 9.32 15.25
C ARG A 243 -18.21 9.71 13.79
N ASP A 244 -17.15 9.71 12.99
CA ASP A 244 -17.06 10.07 11.57
C ASP A 244 -17.69 9.01 10.64
N ASP A 245 -18.96 8.65 10.88
CA ASP A 245 -19.75 7.71 10.06
C ASP A 245 -20.90 8.41 9.26
N ASN A 246 -20.95 9.75 9.23
CA ASN A 246 -22.00 10.54 8.55
C ASN A 246 -21.50 11.32 7.31
N LEU A 247 -20.57 10.76 6.54
CA LEU A 247 -20.05 11.40 5.32
C LEU A 247 -21.08 11.48 4.16
N GLU A 248 -22.22 10.79 4.25
CA GLU A 248 -23.28 10.82 3.23
C GLU A 248 -24.27 11.98 3.40
N GLU A 249 -24.44 12.54 4.61
CA GLU A 249 -25.47 13.55 4.91
C GLU A 249 -25.02 15.02 4.77
N HIS A 250 -23.75 15.28 4.45
CA HIS A 250 -23.17 16.63 4.43
C HIS A 250 -23.16 17.34 3.07
N ASN A 251 -23.71 16.74 2.01
CA ASN A 251 -23.35 17.15 0.64
C ASN A 251 -24.40 18.00 -0.10
N ASP A 252 -25.62 18.12 0.42
CA ASP A 252 -26.67 18.99 -0.13
C ASP A 252 -27.05 20.06 0.89
N ILE A 253 -26.19 21.07 1.02
CA ILE A 253 -26.38 22.21 1.93
C ILE A 253 -26.94 23.40 1.15
N LEU A 254 -28.10 23.88 1.55
CA LEU A 254 -28.73 25.10 1.07
C LEU A 254 -28.32 26.27 1.96
N ALA A 255 -27.63 27.26 1.39
CA ALA A 255 -27.36 28.52 2.07
C ALA A 255 -28.48 29.52 1.79
N ILE A 256 -28.97 30.17 2.83
CA ILE A 256 -30.15 31.05 2.80
C ILE A 256 -29.77 32.39 3.40
N ALA A 257 -30.00 33.45 2.63
CA ALA A 257 -29.79 34.83 3.05
C ALA A 257 -31.13 35.60 3.01
N ASP A 258 -31.49 36.22 4.14
CA ASP A 258 -32.73 36.96 4.29
C ASP A 258 -32.54 38.38 4.82
N TRP A 259 -33.54 39.23 4.61
CA TRP A 259 -33.56 40.62 5.04
C TRP A 259 -33.87 40.82 6.54
N GLY A 260 -33.99 39.74 7.31
CA GLY A 260 -33.80 39.74 8.76
C GLY A 260 -32.32 39.76 9.16
N GLN A 261 -31.43 39.99 8.20
CA GLN A 261 -29.97 40.07 8.36
C GLN A 261 -29.39 38.78 8.91
N LYS A 262 -29.80 37.65 8.33
CA LYS A 262 -29.33 36.32 8.72
C LYS A 262 -28.82 35.53 7.52
N LEU A 263 -27.75 34.77 7.77
CA LEU A 263 -27.26 33.70 6.91
C LEU A 263 -27.43 32.37 7.65
N SER A 264 -28.23 31.48 7.08
CA SER A 264 -28.60 30.18 7.67
C SER A 264 -28.32 29.05 6.69
N PHE A 265 -28.08 27.85 7.21
CA PHE A 265 -27.77 26.65 6.42
C PHE A 265 -28.76 25.54 6.72
N TYR A 266 -29.25 24.86 5.67
CA TYR A 266 -30.24 23.79 5.79
C TYR A 266 -29.88 22.60 4.90
N GLN A 267 -30.20 21.40 5.35
CA GLN A 267 -30.15 20.18 4.53
C GLN A 267 -31.39 20.08 3.63
N LEU A 268 -31.34 19.19 2.63
CA LEU A 268 -32.49 18.84 1.79
C LEU A 268 -33.71 18.37 2.59
N SER A 269 -33.50 17.71 3.74
CA SER A 269 -34.56 17.28 4.67
C SER A 269 -35.30 18.43 5.35
N GLY A 270 -34.77 19.66 5.27
CA GLY A 270 -35.28 20.83 5.98
C GLY A 270 -34.68 21.03 7.38
N LYS A 271 -33.77 20.15 7.81
CA LYS A 271 -33.04 20.30 9.08
C LYS A 271 -32.01 21.43 9.00
N GLN A 272 -31.97 22.30 10.01
CA GLN A 272 -30.99 23.38 10.10
C GLN A 272 -29.61 22.84 10.51
N ILE A 273 -28.55 23.35 9.88
CA ILE A 273 -27.14 23.07 10.21
C ILE A 273 -26.54 24.28 10.93
N GLY A 274 -26.07 24.06 12.16
CA GLY A 274 -25.42 25.10 12.96
C GLY A 274 -26.36 26.23 13.37
N LYS A 275 -25.77 27.29 13.96
CA LYS A 275 -26.49 28.48 14.42
C LYS A 275 -26.58 29.53 13.30
N ASP A 276 -27.68 30.28 13.25
CA ASP A 276 -27.83 31.45 12.37
C ASP A 276 -26.65 32.42 12.53
N ARG A 277 -26.11 32.89 11.41
CA ARG A 277 -25.08 33.93 11.40
C ARG A 277 -25.76 35.28 11.21
N SER A 278 -25.66 36.16 12.20
CA SER A 278 -26.14 37.54 12.08
C SER A 278 -25.23 38.33 11.11
N LEU A 279 -25.85 38.92 10.11
CA LEU A 279 -25.27 39.93 9.24
C LEU A 279 -25.60 41.31 9.82
N ASN A 280 -24.79 42.33 9.51
CA ASN A 280 -25.04 43.72 9.94
C ASN A 280 -25.62 44.55 8.79
N PHE A 281 -26.16 43.89 7.77
CA PHE A 281 -26.67 44.49 6.54
C PHE A 281 -27.64 43.52 5.86
N ASP A 282 -28.43 44.06 4.94
CA ASP A 282 -29.41 43.29 4.16
C ASP A 282 -28.71 42.62 2.97
N PRO A 283 -28.68 41.27 2.91
CA PRO A 283 -28.04 40.55 1.81
C PRO A 283 -28.88 40.63 0.53
N CYS A 284 -28.23 40.93 -0.59
CA CYS A 284 -28.86 41.03 -1.90
C CYS A 284 -28.53 39.82 -2.80
N CYS A 285 -27.38 39.19 -2.60
CA CYS A 285 -26.96 38.04 -3.40
C CYS A 285 -26.07 37.09 -2.62
N ILE A 286 -26.21 35.79 -2.92
CA ILE A 286 -25.33 34.74 -2.44
C ILE A 286 -24.85 33.87 -3.62
N SER A 287 -23.57 33.52 -3.62
CA SER A 287 -22.99 32.60 -4.60
C SER A 287 -21.88 31.78 -3.96
N TYR A 288 -21.86 30.47 -4.18
CA TYR A 288 -20.69 29.66 -3.82
C TYR A 288 -19.49 29.98 -4.73
N PHE A 289 -18.29 29.80 -4.18
CA PHE A 289 -16.99 30.09 -4.80
C PHE A 289 -16.00 28.93 -4.52
N THR A 290 -15.04 28.71 -5.42
CA THR A 290 -14.06 27.60 -5.36
C THR A 290 -14.70 26.23 -5.09
N LYS A 291 -15.62 25.81 -5.98
CA LYS A 291 -16.27 24.48 -5.89
C LYS A 291 -16.89 24.18 -4.50
N GLY A 292 -17.51 25.19 -3.87
CA GLY A 292 -18.29 25.01 -2.65
C GLY A 292 -17.58 25.27 -1.32
N GLU A 293 -16.29 25.60 -1.35
CA GLU A 293 -15.50 25.86 -0.12
C GLU A 293 -15.79 27.23 0.52
N TYR A 294 -16.20 28.21 -0.30
CA TYR A 294 -16.46 29.57 0.14
C TYR A 294 -17.79 30.11 -0.40
N ILE A 295 -18.29 31.17 0.25
CA ILE A 295 -19.51 31.87 -0.11
C ILE A 295 -19.20 33.35 -0.33
N LEU A 296 -19.66 33.89 -1.45
CA LEU A 296 -19.68 35.32 -1.70
C LEU A 296 -21.04 35.87 -1.33
N LEU A 297 -21.02 36.98 -0.60
CA LEU A 297 -22.23 37.64 -0.16
C LEU A 297 -22.07 39.14 -0.36
N GLY A 298 -23.00 39.72 -1.11
CA GLY A 298 -23.07 41.15 -1.38
C GLY A 298 -24.39 41.72 -0.87
N GLY A 299 -24.40 43.00 -0.49
CA GLY A 299 -25.63 43.61 0.02
C GLY A 299 -25.60 45.12 0.14
N SER A 300 -26.45 45.62 1.05
CA SER A 300 -26.69 47.04 1.31
C SER A 300 -25.54 47.76 2.00
N ASP A 301 -24.57 47.03 2.55
CA ASP A 301 -23.31 47.58 3.07
C ASP A 301 -22.38 48.11 1.97
N LYS A 302 -22.78 47.98 0.70
CA LYS A 302 -22.03 48.40 -0.48
C LYS A 302 -20.73 47.61 -0.67
N GLN A 303 -20.65 46.41 -0.11
CA GLN A 303 -19.48 45.56 -0.21
C GLN A 303 -19.85 44.17 -0.72
N VAL A 304 -18.86 43.48 -1.26
CA VAL A 304 -18.90 42.01 -1.41
C VAL A 304 -17.91 41.43 -0.43
N SER A 305 -18.38 40.53 0.42
CA SER A 305 -17.57 39.82 1.41
C SER A 305 -17.49 38.33 1.08
N LEU A 306 -16.33 37.74 1.35
CA LEU A 306 -16.10 36.30 1.27
C LEU A 306 -16.30 35.66 2.65
N PHE A 307 -17.00 34.55 2.69
CA PHE A 307 -17.30 33.73 3.86
C PHE A 307 -16.80 32.30 3.64
N THR A 308 -16.51 31.57 4.72
CA THR A 308 -16.34 30.11 4.66
C THR A 308 -17.68 29.41 4.38
N LYS A 309 -17.64 28.13 4.00
CA LYS A 309 -18.84 27.29 3.91
C LYS A 309 -19.68 27.23 5.20
N ASP A 310 -19.06 27.46 6.36
CA ASP A 310 -19.73 27.50 7.68
C ASP A 310 -20.26 28.91 8.06
N GLY A 311 -20.16 29.87 7.15
CA GLY A 311 -20.64 31.23 7.33
C GLY A 311 -19.73 32.14 8.17
N VAL A 312 -18.43 31.83 8.29
CA VAL A 312 -17.46 32.71 8.96
C VAL A 312 -16.94 33.75 7.96
N ARG A 313 -17.05 35.04 8.28
CA ARG A 313 -16.55 36.13 7.41
C ARG A 313 -15.02 36.11 7.33
N LEU A 314 -14.48 36.02 6.12
CA LEU A 314 -13.03 36.02 5.85
C LEU A 314 -12.51 37.43 5.55
N GLY A 315 -13.24 38.21 4.75
CA GLY A 315 -12.84 39.57 4.39
C GLY A 315 -13.60 40.13 3.19
N THR A 316 -13.38 41.41 2.90
CA THR A 316 -14.01 42.13 1.80
C THR A 316 -13.26 41.88 0.48
N VAL A 317 -14.01 41.52 -0.56
CA VAL A 317 -13.54 41.35 -1.95
C VAL A 317 -13.44 42.71 -2.65
N GLY A 318 -14.45 43.57 -2.48
CA GLY A 318 -14.47 44.90 -3.07
C GLY A 318 -15.52 45.79 -2.42
N GLU A 319 -15.16 47.06 -2.24
CA GLU A 319 -16.06 48.12 -1.79
C GLU A 319 -16.58 48.91 -2.99
N GLN A 320 -17.85 49.30 -2.93
CA GLN A 320 -18.58 49.97 -4.00
C GLN A 320 -19.25 51.24 -3.48
N ASN A 321 -19.67 52.12 -4.39
CA ASN A 321 -20.32 53.39 -4.04
C ASN A 321 -21.81 53.23 -3.71
N SER A 322 -22.41 52.12 -4.15
CA SER A 322 -23.85 51.81 -4.05
C SER A 322 -24.08 50.36 -3.63
N TRP A 323 -25.34 49.97 -3.39
CA TRP A 323 -25.71 48.61 -3.02
C TRP A 323 -25.27 47.61 -4.08
N VAL A 324 -24.75 46.47 -3.62
CA VAL A 324 -24.39 45.37 -4.51
C VAL A 324 -25.63 44.49 -4.69
N TRP A 325 -26.21 44.47 -5.90
CA TRP A 325 -27.39 43.66 -6.17
C TRP A 325 -27.05 42.21 -6.48
N THR A 326 -25.94 41.97 -7.16
CA THR A 326 -25.58 40.65 -7.66
C THR A 326 -24.08 40.46 -7.71
N CYS A 327 -23.63 39.26 -7.40
CA CYS A 327 -22.26 38.82 -7.60
C CYS A 327 -22.24 37.40 -8.16
N LYS A 328 -21.37 37.15 -9.13
CA LYS A 328 -21.20 35.83 -9.75
C LYS A 328 -19.73 35.47 -9.86
N VAL A 329 -19.47 34.17 -9.83
CA VAL A 329 -18.15 33.59 -9.99
C VAL A 329 -17.97 33.18 -11.44
N LYS A 330 -16.84 33.56 -12.05
CA LYS A 330 -16.49 33.04 -13.37
C LYS A 330 -16.17 31.54 -13.25
N PRO A 331 -16.80 30.67 -14.05
CA PRO A 331 -16.58 29.23 -14.02
C PRO A 331 -15.09 28.84 -13.98
N ASP A 332 -14.77 27.82 -13.17
CA ASP A 332 -13.44 27.22 -13.00
C ASP A 332 -12.28 28.19 -12.80
N SER A 333 -12.54 29.33 -12.15
CA SER A 333 -11.53 30.36 -11.95
C SER A 333 -11.70 31.11 -10.63
N ASN A 334 -10.69 31.89 -10.25
CA ASN A 334 -10.73 32.75 -9.06
C ASN A 334 -11.26 34.16 -9.34
N TYR A 335 -12.02 34.35 -10.43
CA TYR A 335 -12.56 35.66 -10.78
C TYR A 335 -14.00 35.80 -10.31
N VAL A 336 -14.32 36.99 -9.82
CA VAL A 336 -15.63 37.37 -9.29
C VAL A 336 -16.05 38.68 -9.93
N VAL A 337 -17.29 38.72 -10.40
CA VAL A 337 -17.90 39.94 -10.91
C VAL A 337 -18.98 40.43 -9.96
N VAL A 338 -19.08 41.75 -9.85
CA VAL A 338 -19.99 42.45 -8.94
C VAL A 338 -20.79 43.48 -9.74
N GLY A 339 -22.12 43.43 -9.62
CA GLY A 339 -23.05 44.38 -10.23
C GLY A 339 -23.76 45.22 -9.15
N CYS A 340 -23.78 46.53 -9.34
CA CYS A 340 -24.30 47.49 -8.36
C CYS A 340 -25.58 48.19 -8.84
N GLN A 341 -26.31 48.76 -7.88
CA GLN A 341 -27.54 49.52 -8.14
C GLN A 341 -27.33 50.77 -8.99
N ASP A 342 -26.16 51.41 -8.90
CA ASP A 342 -25.83 52.61 -9.68
C ASP A 342 -25.29 52.29 -11.08
N GLY A 343 -25.37 51.02 -11.51
CA GLY A 343 -24.89 50.52 -12.79
C GLY A 343 -23.39 50.25 -12.85
N THR A 344 -22.67 50.36 -11.74
CA THR A 344 -21.25 49.99 -11.67
C THR A 344 -21.08 48.47 -11.77
N ILE A 345 -20.21 48.02 -12.68
CA ILE A 345 -19.72 46.64 -12.76
C ILE A 345 -18.23 46.60 -12.42
N SER A 346 -17.82 45.69 -11.54
CA SER A 346 -16.42 45.49 -11.17
C SER A 346 -16.03 44.02 -11.27
N PHE A 347 -14.88 43.76 -11.89
CA PHE A 347 -14.33 42.42 -12.05
C PHE A 347 -13.07 42.28 -11.19
N TYR A 348 -13.04 41.27 -10.31
CA TYR A 348 -11.99 41.05 -9.34
C TYR A 348 -11.35 39.68 -9.52
N GLN A 349 -10.03 39.60 -9.42
CA GLN A 349 -9.29 38.36 -9.24
C GLN A 349 -9.00 38.14 -7.75
N LEU A 350 -9.38 36.98 -7.22
CA LEU A 350 -9.05 36.57 -5.87
C LEU A 350 -7.73 35.78 -5.84
N ILE A 351 -6.79 36.25 -5.02
CA ILE A 351 -5.48 35.62 -4.82
C ILE A 351 -5.38 35.09 -3.39
N PHE A 352 -5.13 33.79 -3.28
CA PHE A 352 -4.99 33.08 -2.00
C PHE A 352 -3.53 32.83 -1.68
N SER A 353 -2.94 33.67 -0.82
CA SER A 353 -1.55 33.52 -0.40
C SER A 353 -1.36 32.36 0.59
N THR A 354 -0.20 31.70 0.47
CA THR A 354 0.29 30.75 1.46
C THR A 354 0.64 31.49 2.76
N VAL A 355 0.24 30.94 3.90
CA VAL A 355 0.59 31.46 5.22
C VAL A 355 1.13 30.30 6.02
N HIS A 356 2.39 30.39 6.39
CA HIS A 356 3.10 29.33 7.10
C HIS A 356 4.22 29.89 7.97
N GLY A 357 4.71 29.06 8.88
CA GLY A 357 5.92 29.27 9.66
C GLY A 357 6.61 27.93 9.87
N LEU A 358 7.95 27.93 9.81
CA LEU A 358 8.77 26.74 10.04
C LEU A 358 9.80 27.08 11.11
N TYR A 359 9.90 26.22 12.13
CA TYR A 359 11.00 26.24 13.08
C TYR A 359 11.52 24.83 13.26
N LYS A 360 12.76 24.60 12.81
CA LYS A 360 13.36 23.25 12.71
C LYS A 360 12.46 22.31 11.90
N ASP A 361 11.82 21.37 12.58
CA ASP A 361 10.94 20.32 12.07
C ASP A 361 9.46 20.57 12.34
N ARG A 362 9.09 21.68 12.98
CA ARG A 362 7.69 22.06 13.22
C ARG A 362 7.22 23.05 12.18
N TYR A 363 6.27 22.60 11.37
CA TYR A 363 5.67 23.37 10.30
C TYR A 363 4.23 23.74 10.66
N ALA A 364 3.98 25.03 10.87
CA ALA A 364 2.65 25.56 11.09
C ALA A 364 2.14 26.21 9.80
N TYR A 365 0.97 25.83 9.33
CA TYR A 365 0.37 26.41 8.13
C TYR A 365 -1.12 26.63 8.28
N ARG A 366 -1.64 27.53 7.45
CA ARG A 366 -3.06 27.87 7.43
C ARG A 366 -3.84 26.90 6.56
N ASP A 367 -4.89 26.32 7.13
CA ASP A 367 -5.85 25.46 6.45
C ASP A 367 -7.24 26.13 6.40
N SER A 368 -7.99 25.92 5.32
CA SER A 368 -9.33 26.50 5.11
C SER A 368 -9.47 28.00 5.47
N MET A 369 -8.40 28.78 5.31
CA MET A 369 -8.25 30.19 5.71
C MET A 369 -8.39 30.52 7.20
N THR A 370 -9.02 29.66 8.02
CA THR A 370 -9.40 29.96 9.41
C THR A 370 -8.74 29.06 10.44
N ASP A 371 -8.18 27.93 10.01
CA ASP A 371 -7.55 26.97 10.89
C ASP A 371 -6.03 27.04 10.75
N VAL A 372 -5.34 26.67 11.81
CA VAL A 372 -3.89 26.47 11.80
C VAL A 372 -3.60 25.02 12.08
N ILE A 373 -2.87 24.37 11.18
CA ILE A 373 -2.34 23.03 11.38
C ILE A 373 -0.87 23.15 11.73
N VAL A 374 -0.48 22.57 12.86
CA VAL A 374 0.92 22.38 13.21
C VAL A 374 1.27 20.92 12.95
N GLN A 375 2.24 20.70 12.07
CA GLN A 375 2.74 19.39 11.70
C GLN A 375 4.19 19.25 12.15
N HIS A 376 4.49 18.12 12.79
CA HIS A 376 5.86 17.70 13.02
C HIS A 376 6.35 16.94 11.77
N LEU A 377 7.34 17.46 11.05
CA LEU A 377 7.74 16.93 9.74
C LEU A 377 8.49 15.60 9.81
N ILE A 378 9.08 15.26 10.96
CA ILE A 378 9.76 13.97 11.16
C ILE A 378 8.78 12.86 11.58
N THR A 379 7.93 13.10 12.60
CA THR A 379 6.97 12.11 13.12
C THR A 379 5.62 12.12 12.39
N GLU A 380 5.39 13.10 11.51
CA GLU A 380 4.14 13.35 10.78
C GLU A 380 2.90 13.60 11.63
N GLN A 381 3.07 13.80 12.94
CA GLN A 381 1.97 14.17 13.83
C GLN A 381 1.42 15.55 13.47
N LYS A 382 0.10 15.70 13.53
CA LYS A 382 -0.61 16.94 13.17
C LYS A 382 -1.57 17.33 14.29
N VAL A 383 -1.59 18.62 14.61
CA VAL A 383 -2.55 19.23 15.54
C VAL A 383 -3.26 20.37 14.83
N ARG A 384 -4.60 20.39 14.95
CA ARG A 384 -5.47 21.39 14.32
C ARG A 384 -5.97 22.38 15.38
N ILE A 385 -5.69 23.66 15.18
CA ILE A 385 -6.15 24.76 16.02
C ILE A 385 -7.23 25.53 15.24
N LYS A 386 -8.48 25.42 15.69
CA LYS A 386 -9.62 26.12 15.09
C LYS A 386 -9.69 27.57 15.59
N CYS A 387 -9.32 28.53 14.75
CA CYS A 387 -9.32 29.94 15.16
C CYS A 387 -10.67 30.63 14.93
N LYS A 388 -11.53 30.08 14.06
CA LYS A 388 -12.86 30.62 13.70
C LYS A 388 -12.83 32.07 13.13
N GLU A 389 -11.67 32.53 12.69
CA GLU A 389 -11.41 33.86 12.11
C GLU A 389 -10.31 33.73 11.04
N LEU A 390 -10.22 34.69 10.10
CA LEU A 390 -9.17 34.67 9.06
C LEU A 390 -7.77 34.70 9.68
N VAL A 391 -7.00 33.65 9.48
CA VAL A 391 -5.58 33.62 9.86
C VAL A 391 -4.78 34.43 8.83
N LYS A 392 -4.21 35.58 9.24
CA LYS A 392 -3.44 36.47 8.36
C LYS A 392 -1.97 36.06 8.27
N LYS A 393 -1.34 35.79 9.41
CA LYS A 393 0.08 35.41 9.53
C LYS A 393 0.26 34.39 10.64
N ILE A 394 1.27 33.56 10.50
CA ILE A 394 1.67 32.54 11.47
C ILE A 394 3.17 32.69 11.68
N ALA A 395 3.62 32.64 12.93
CA ALA A 395 5.03 32.56 13.28
C ALA A 395 5.21 31.51 14.37
N ILE A 396 6.25 30.70 14.25
CA ILE A 396 6.59 29.65 15.21
C ILE A 396 8.05 29.78 15.62
N TYR A 397 8.33 29.63 16.91
CA TYR A 397 9.68 29.65 17.45
C TYR A 397 9.73 28.89 18.77
N LYS A 398 10.59 27.87 18.86
CA LYS A 398 10.68 26.97 20.02
C LYS A 398 9.30 26.42 20.42
N ASN A 399 8.83 26.76 21.61
CA ASN A 399 7.55 26.39 22.19
C ASN A 399 6.50 27.51 22.09
N ARG A 400 6.67 28.47 21.18
CA ARG A 400 5.74 29.59 20.94
C ARG A 400 5.17 29.52 19.53
N LEU A 401 3.87 29.73 19.43
CA LEU A 401 3.15 29.88 18.16
C LEU A 401 2.32 31.17 18.22
N ALA A 402 2.62 32.12 17.35
CA ALA A 402 1.84 33.35 17.20
C ALA A 402 0.95 33.26 15.97
N ILE A 403 -0.35 33.47 16.15
CA ILE A 403 -1.36 33.48 15.10
C ILE A 403 -1.97 34.87 15.05
N GLN A 404 -1.74 35.58 13.95
CA GLN A 404 -2.35 36.89 13.71
C GLN A 404 -3.72 36.70 13.06
N LEU A 405 -4.75 37.16 13.77
CA LEU A 405 -6.13 37.29 13.29
C LEU A 405 -6.39 38.75 12.89
N PRO A 406 -7.58 39.11 12.36
CA PRO A 406 -7.83 40.46 11.87
C PRO A 406 -7.72 41.55 12.95
N GLU A 407 -8.23 41.28 14.15
CA GLU A 407 -8.34 42.25 15.26
C GLU A 407 -7.50 41.87 16.49
N LYS A 408 -6.80 40.73 16.46
CA LYS A 408 -6.00 40.25 17.60
C LYS A 408 -4.85 39.35 17.17
N ILE A 409 -3.88 39.17 18.05
CA ILE A 409 -2.83 38.14 17.93
C ILE A 409 -2.98 37.17 19.09
N LEU A 410 -3.10 35.88 18.78
CA LEU A 410 -3.12 34.79 19.76
C LEU A 410 -1.72 34.21 19.89
N ILE A 411 -1.24 34.08 21.12
CA ILE A 411 0.04 33.45 21.42
C ILE A 411 -0.25 32.13 22.12
N TYR A 412 0.19 31.04 21.51
CA TYR A 412 0.11 29.71 22.06
C TYR A 412 1.47 29.26 22.60
N GLU A 413 1.43 28.41 23.61
CA GLU A 413 2.57 27.75 24.24
C GLU A 413 2.32 26.24 24.29
N LEU A 414 3.38 25.44 24.11
CA LEU A 414 3.29 23.98 24.30
C LEU A 414 3.16 23.62 25.77
N TYR A 415 2.45 22.53 26.06
CA TYR A 415 2.26 22.03 27.41
C TYR A 415 3.58 21.53 28.02
N SER A 416 4.35 20.76 27.25
CA SER A 416 5.68 20.28 27.61
C SER A 416 6.78 20.94 26.76
N ASP A 417 7.99 21.01 27.33
CA ASP A 417 9.20 21.36 26.58
C ASP A 417 9.78 20.16 25.79
N ASP A 418 9.14 18.99 25.87
CA ASP A 418 9.48 17.85 25.02
C ASP A 418 9.30 18.21 23.54
N SER A 419 10.31 17.91 22.74
CA SER A 419 10.31 18.07 21.28
C SER A 419 9.18 17.30 20.59
N SER A 420 8.74 16.18 21.16
CA SER A 420 7.67 15.34 20.61
C SER A 420 6.26 15.82 20.94
N ASP A 421 6.10 16.69 21.95
CA ASP A 421 4.80 17.20 22.35
C ASP A 421 4.27 18.22 21.33
N MET A 422 2.98 18.11 21.03
CA MET A 422 2.26 18.91 20.05
C MET A 422 1.01 19.59 20.64
N HIS A 423 0.79 19.51 21.96
CA HIS A 423 -0.37 20.13 22.62
C HIS A 423 -0.13 21.62 22.87
N TYR A 424 -0.81 22.48 22.10
CA TYR A 424 -0.75 23.93 22.24
C TYR A 424 -1.90 24.45 23.10
N ARG A 425 -1.59 25.27 24.10
CA ARG A 425 -2.57 26.05 24.88
C ARG A 425 -2.41 27.55 24.62
N VAL A 426 -3.49 28.31 24.76
CA VAL A 426 -3.40 29.77 24.65
C VAL A 426 -2.67 30.32 25.88
N LYS A 427 -1.57 31.05 25.65
CA LYS A 427 -0.81 31.75 26.68
C LYS A 427 -1.31 33.17 26.87
N GLU A 428 -1.40 33.92 25.78
CA GLU A 428 -1.74 35.35 25.80
C GLU A 428 -2.59 35.75 24.59
N LYS A 429 -3.39 36.81 24.75
CA LYS A 429 -4.26 37.36 23.70
C LYS A 429 -4.08 38.87 23.59
N ILE A 430 -3.46 39.34 22.52
CA ILE A 430 -3.30 40.78 22.25
C ILE A 430 -4.46 41.25 21.39
N VAL A 431 -5.47 41.88 22.01
CA VAL A 431 -6.68 42.36 21.31
C VAL A 431 -6.43 43.76 20.75
N LYS A 432 -5.67 43.81 19.66
CA LYS A 432 -5.39 45.04 18.92
C LYS A 432 -5.15 44.70 17.45
N LYS A 433 -5.65 45.55 16.56
CA LYS A 433 -5.38 45.47 15.13
C LYS A 433 -3.92 45.86 14.85
N PHE A 434 -3.20 44.94 14.20
CA PHE A 434 -1.84 45.16 13.73
C PHE A 434 -1.75 44.89 12.23
N GLU A 435 -0.94 45.68 11.53
CA GLU A 435 -0.59 45.47 10.13
C GLU A 435 0.91 45.18 10.02
N CYS A 436 1.26 44.08 9.36
CA CYS A 436 2.66 43.70 9.15
C CYS A 436 2.83 42.86 7.88
N ASN A 437 3.95 43.08 7.18
CA ASN A 437 4.39 42.27 6.05
C ASN A 437 4.91 40.91 6.53
N LEU A 438 5.73 40.92 7.60
CA LEU A 438 6.30 39.73 8.23
C LEU A 438 5.99 39.77 9.74
N LEU A 439 5.64 38.60 10.27
CA LEU A 439 5.41 38.37 11.69
C LEU A 439 6.50 37.43 12.19
N VAL A 440 7.13 37.77 13.31
CA VAL A 440 8.13 36.94 13.96
C VAL A 440 7.78 36.83 15.44
N VAL A 441 7.96 35.64 16.02
CA VAL A 441 7.78 35.39 17.45
C VAL A 441 9.10 34.97 18.07
N CYS A 442 9.38 35.49 19.27
CA CYS A 442 10.53 35.14 20.11
C CYS A 442 10.02 34.49 21.41
N ALA A 443 10.88 34.23 22.40
CA ALA A 443 10.42 33.59 23.64
C ALA A 443 9.41 34.45 24.42
N ASN A 444 9.65 35.78 24.46
CA ASN A 444 8.87 36.76 25.24
C ASN A 444 8.32 37.94 24.42
N HIS A 445 8.65 38.02 23.13
CA HIS A 445 8.34 39.18 22.28
C HIS A 445 7.73 38.76 20.94
N ILE A 446 6.91 39.65 20.36
CA ILE A 446 6.48 39.60 18.97
C ILE A 446 7.15 40.73 18.21
N ILE A 447 7.57 40.44 16.99
CA ILE A 447 8.21 41.41 16.11
C ILE A 447 7.37 41.57 14.86
N LEU A 448 6.94 42.82 14.64
CA LEU A 448 6.13 43.22 13.51
C LEU A 448 7.00 43.98 12.52
N CYS A 449 7.08 43.46 11.30
CA CYS A 449 7.76 44.15 10.21
C CYS A 449 6.75 44.88 9.34
N GLN A 450 6.94 46.19 9.18
CA GLN A 450 6.17 47.03 8.28
C GLN A 450 7.14 47.78 7.35
N GLU A 451 7.27 47.28 6.12
CA GLU A 451 8.16 47.82 5.08
C GLU A 451 9.63 47.98 5.53
N LYS A 452 10.00 49.16 6.03
CA LYS A 452 11.35 49.51 6.52
C LYS A 452 11.45 49.51 8.05
N ARG A 453 10.35 49.27 8.77
CA ARG A 453 10.24 49.38 10.24
C ARG A 453 10.10 48.01 10.87
N LEU A 454 10.85 47.77 11.94
CA LEU A 454 10.67 46.63 12.85
C LEU A 454 10.23 47.13 14.21
N GLN A 455 9.10 46.64 14.71
CA GLN A 455 8.60 46.94 16.04
C GLN A 455 8.66 45.70 16.90
N CYS A 456 9.28 45.81 18.07
CA CYS A 456 9.29 44.76 19.09
C CYS A 456 8.24 45.09 20.15
N LEU A 457 7.32 44.15 20.36
CA LEU A 457 6.27 44.24 21.36
C LEU A 457 6.41 43.11 22.37
N SER A 458 6.12 43.41 23.62
CA SER A 458 5.89 42.40 24.65
C SER A 458 4.62 41.59 24.33
N PHE A 459 4.45 40.44 24.98
CA PHE A 459 3.20 39.67 24.86
C PHE A 459 1.97 40.36 25.47
N SER A 460 2.17 41.40 26.29
CA SER A 460 1.09 42.29 26.73
C SER A 460 0.70 43.35 25.68
N GLY A 461 1.35 43.35 24.52
CA GLY A 461 1.07 44.30 23.43
C GLY A 461 1.70 45.69 23.61
N VAL A 462 2.60 45.85 24.58
CA VAL A 462 3.34 47.10 24.80
C VAL A 462 4.52 47.15 23.84
N LYS A 463 4.66 48.25 23.10
CA LYS A 463 5.83 48.46 22.22
C LYS A 463 7.04 48.81 23.07
N GLU A 464 8.05 47.94 23.07
CA GLU A 464 9.30 48.15 23.82
C GLU A 464 10.35 48.85 22.96
N ARG A 465 10.49 48.44 21.69
CA ARG A 465 11.54 48.94 20.80
C ARG A 465 11.07 49.05 19.37
N GLU A 466 11.79 49.86 18.60
CA GLU A 466 11.56 50.05 17.18
C GLU A 466 12.88 50.32 16.46
N TRP A 467 13.09 49.68 15.31
CA TRP A 467 14.23 49.89 14.43
C TRP A 467 13.76 50.35 13.06
N GLN A 468 14.37 51.41 12.55
CA GLN A 468 14.11 51.96 11.22
C GLN A 468 15.29 51.63 10.30
N MET A 469 15.01 50.92 9.21
CA MET A 469 16.01 50.53 8.21
C MET A 469 16.10 51.53 7.06
N GLU A 470 17.24 51.56 6.39
CA GLU A 470 17.49 52.42 5.22
C GLU A 470 16.66 51.99 4.00
N SER A 471 16.46 50.68 3.85
CA SER A 471 15.76 50.06 2.73
C SER A 471 14.70 49.06 3.19
N LEU A 472 13.88 48.59 2.24
CA LEU A 472 12.80 47.63 2.50
C LEU A 472 13.37 46.32 3.02
N ILE A 473 12.75 45.79 4.06
CA ILE A 473 13.10 44.50 4.64
C ILE A 473 12.52 43.39 3.77
N ARG A 474 13.39 42.51 3.26
CA ARG A 474 13.01 41.41 2.36
C ARG A 474 12.91 40.09 3.10
N TYR A 475 13.79 39.86 4.07
CA TYR A 475 13.88 38.59 4.78
C TYR A 475 14.24 38.81 6.26
N ILE A 476 13.64 38.02 7.15
CA ILE A 476 13.93 38.03 8.59
C ILE A 476 13.96 36.58 9.08
N LYS A 477 15.01 36.22 9.83
CA LYS A 477 15.12 34.92 10.50
C LYS A 477 15.59 35.09 11.94
N VAL A 478 14.99 34.33 12.86
CA VAL A 478 15.47 34.25 14.25
C VAL A 478 16.64 33.28 14.29
N ILE A 479 17.83 33.77 14.62
CA ILE A 479 19.05 32.96 14.71
C ILE A 479 19.24 32.33 16.10
N GLY A 480 18.42 32.74 17.07
CA GLY A 480 18.37 32.23 18.43
C GLY A 480 19.12 33.08 19.45
N GLY A 481 19.17 32.62 20.69
CA GLY A 481 19.72 33.34 21.83
C GLY A 481 18.99 32.97 23.14
N PRO A 482 19.44 33.51 24.28
CA PRO A 482 18.70 33.37 25.53
C PRO A 482 17.36 34.12 25.44
N PRO A 483 16.32 33.67 26.17
CA PRO A 483 15.00 34.32 26.15
C PRO A 483 15.08 35.82 26.44
N GLY A 484 14.51 36.64 25.55
CA GLY A 484 14.53 38.10 25.66
C GLY A 484 15.78 38.79 25.08
N ARG A 485 16.79 38.03 24.66
CA ARG A 485 18.01 38.53 23.98
C ARG A 485 18.29 37.77 22.69
N GLU A 486 17.23 37.34 22.01
CA GLU A 486 17.35 36.60 20.76
C GLU A 486 17.95 37.48 19.66
N GLY A 487 18.78 36.88 18.81
CA GLY A 487 19.26 37.50 17.59
C GLY A 487 18.28 37.32 16.44
N LEU A 488 18.15 38.36 15.63
CA LEU A 488 17.44 38.41 14.37
C LEU A 488 18.44 38.72 13.27
N LEU A 489 18.27 38.06 12.15
CA LEU A 489 19.03 38.27 10.95
C LEU A 489 18.12 38.87 9.89
N VAL A 490 18.48 40.05 9.37
CA VAL A 490 17.61 40.88 8.54
C VAL A 490 18.32 41.19 7.23
N GLY A 491 17.69 40.84 6.11
CA GLY A 491 18.17 41.14 4.76
C GLY A 491 17.37 42.28 4.13
N LEU A 492 18.07 43.28 3.61
CA LEU A 492 17.47 44.47 2.99
C LEU A 492 17.55 44.44 1.46
N LYS A 493 16.64 45.17 0.81
CA LYS A 493 16.62 45.35 -0.66
C LYS A 493 17.86 46.08 -1.20
N ASN A 494 18.57 46.86 -0.39
CA ASN A 494 19.82 47.53 -0.82
C ASN A 494 21.07 46.64 -0.64
N GLY A 495 20.91 45.35 -0.35
CA GLY A 495 22.03 44.41 -0.16
C GLY A 495 22.64 44.38 1.24
N GLN A 496 22.21 45.24 2.17
CA GLN A 496 22.68 45.20 3.55
C GLN A 496 22.09 44.00 4.32
N ILE A 497 22.94 43.38 5.13
CA ILE A 497 22.58 42.29 6.04
C ILE A 497 22.92 42.72 7.46
N LEU A 498 21.89 42.71 8.30
CA LEU A 498 21.93 43.23 9.66
C LEU A 498 21.67 42.11 10.67
N LYS A 499 22.38 42.15 11.79
CA LYS A 499 22.11 41.36 12.99
C LYS A 499 21.58 42.28 14.07
N ILE A 500 20.41 41.97 14.59
CA ILE A 500 19.72 42.76 15.62
C ILE A 500 19.48 41.85 16.81
N PHE A 501 19.87 42.28 18.01
CA PHE A 501 19.47 41.60 19.23
C PHE A 501 18.21 42.28 19.78
N VAL A 502 17.23 41.49 20.21
CA VAL A 502 15.94 42.00 20.68
C VAL A 502 16.09 42.96 21.86
N ASP A 503 17.09 42.76 22.71
CA ASP A 503 17.40 43.62 23.86
C ASP A 503 18.22 44.87 23.51
N ASN A 504 18.78 44.94 22.30
CA ASN A 504 19.70 46.00 21.88
C ASN A 504 19.02 47.01 20.94
N LEU A 505 19.33 48.29 21.13
CA LEU A 505 18.85 49.39 20.28
C LEU A 505 19.57 49.46 18.93
N PHE A 506 20.80 48.95 18.83
CA PHE A 506 21.62 49.08 17.64
C PHE A 506 21.55 47.85 16.74
N ALA A 507 21.32 48.08 15.44
CA ALA A 507 21.44 47.06 14.40
C ALA A 507 22.90 46.97 13.93
N ILE A 508 23.47 45.77 13.94
CA ILE A 508 24.87 45.52 13.58
C ILE A 508 24.92 45.11 12.10
N VAL A 509 25.60 45.90 11.26
CA VAL A 509 25.84 45.52 9.85
C VAL A 509 26.88 44.40 9.81
N LEU A 510 26.47 43.23 9.34
CA LEU A 510 27.38 42.10 9.11
C LEU A 510 28.10 42.25 7.78
N LEU A 511 27.33 42.43 6.71
CA LEU A 511 27.80 42.48 5.33
C LEU A 511 26.93 43.44 4.51
N LYS A 512 27.48 43.97 3.42
CA LYS A 512 26.74 44.70 2.39
C LYS A 512 27.13 44.19 1.02
N GLN A 513 26.15 43.65 0.30
CA GLN A 513 26.29 43.21 -1.08
C GLN A 513 25.89 44.32 -2.06
N ALA A 514 26.29 44.17 -3.32
CA ALA A 514 25.91 45.09 -4.40
C ALA A 514 24.46 44.87 -4.84
N THR A 515 23.97 43.63 -4.74
CA THR A 515 22.65 43.18 -5.18
C THR A 515 21.69 43.03 -4.00
N ALA A 516 20.39 43.07 -4.27
CA ALA A 516 19.35 42.97 -3.26
C ALA A 516 19.28 41.56 -2.67
N VAL A 517 19.03 41.45 -1.37
CA VAL A 517 18.92 40.15 -0.71
C VAL A 517 17.52 39.55 -0.92
N ARG A 518 17.45 38.32 -1.43
CA ARG A 518 16.20 37.55 -1.60
C ARG A 518 15.91 36.71 -0.36
N CYS A 519 16.86 35.87 0.04
CA CYS A 519 16.80 35.09 1.28
C CYS A 519 18.21 34.81 1.78
N LEU A 520 18.32 34.38 3.04
CA LEU A 520 19.61 34.21 3.69
C LEU A 520 19.46 33.22 4.85
N ASP A 521 20.56 32.58 5.20
CA ASP A 521 20.61 31.67 6.34
C ASP A 521 22.01 31.62 6.97
N MET A 522 22.09 31.24 8.24
CA MET A 522 23.35 31.10 8.98
C MET A 522 23.58 29.66 9.41
N SER A 523 24.86 29.28 9.46
CA SER A 523 25.31 27.98 9.96
C SER A 523 25.01 27.79 11.45
N ALA A 524 25.08 26.54 11.93
CA ALA A 524 24.71 26.16 13.30
C ALA A 524 25.55 26.89 14.37
N SER A 525 26.86 27.04 14.13
CA SER A 525 27.81 27.78 14.98
C SER A 525 27.77 29.29 14.76
N ARG A 526 27.02 29.75 13.74
CA ARG A 526 26.83 31.16 13.37
C ARG A 526 28.11 31.86 12.90
N ASN A 527 29.02 31.11 12.30
CA ASN A 527 30.27 31.64 11.73
C ASN A 527 30.19 31.84 10.21
N LYS A 528 29.28 31.15 9.52
CA LYS A 528 29.08 31.26 8.07
C LYS A 528 27.68 31.80 7.74
N LEU A 529 27.63 32.62 6.70
CA LEU A 529 26.41 33.25 6.20
C LEU A 529 26.20 32.90 4.74
N ALA A 530 25.09 32.25 4.42
CA ALA A 530 24.66 32.02 3.04
C ALA A 530 23.61 33.07 2.65
N VAL A 531 23.74 33.63 1.46
CA VAL A 531 22.86 34.69 0.95
C VAL A 531 22.51 34.36 -0.49
N VAL A 532 21.22 34.34 -0.79
CA VAL A 532 20.73 34.31 -2.16
C VAL A 532 20.33 35.71 -2.55
N ASP A 533 20.94 36.23 -3.61
CA ASP A 533 20.64 37.56 -4.13
C ASP A 533 19.49 37.53 -5.16
N GLU A 534 19.14 38.69 -5.73
CA GLU A 534 18.10 38.79 -6.77
C GLU A 534 18.52 38.25 -8.15
N ASN A 535 19.82 38.04 -8.39
CA ASN A 535 20.37 37.46 -9.62
C ASN A 535 20.42 35.93 -9.58
N ASP A 536 19.64 35.31 -8.69
CA ASP A 536 19.57 33.87 -8.49
C ASP A 536 20.96 33.25 -8.19
N THR A 537 21.81 33.94 -7.40
CA THR A 537 23.13 33.43 -7.01
C THR A 537 23.21 33.22 -5.50
N CYS A 538 23.67 32.04 -5.07
CA CYS A 538 23.97 31.73 -3.68
C CYS A 538 25.43 32.08 -3.37
N LEU A 539 25.64 32.96 -2.41
CA LEU A 539 26.94 33.47 -1.96
C LEU A 539 27.15 33.08 -0.50
N VAL A 540 28.28 32.45 -0.18
CA VAL A 540 28.60 32.02 1.19
C VAL A 540 29.82 32.76 1.72
N TYR A 541 29.68 33.40 2.87
CA TYR A 541 30.71 34.22 3.52
C TYR A 541 31.08 33.68 4.90
N ASP A 542 32.34 33.89 5.28
CA ASP A 542 32.74 33.86 6.69
C ASP A 542 32.38 35.20 7.36
N ILE A 543 31.76 35.16 8.53
CA ILE A 543 31.24 36.36 9.20
C ILE A 543 32.35 37.15 9.89
N HIS A 544 33.40 36.49 10.37
CA HIS A 544 34.50 37.13 11.08
C HIS A 544 35.49 37.77 10.11
N THR A 545 35.89 37.04 9.07
CA THR A 545 36.82 37.55 8.05
C THR A 545 36.14 38.38 6.97
N LYS A 546 34.82 38.20 6.78
CA LYS A 546 34.02 38.78 5.69
C LYS A 546 34.45 38.32 4.29
N GLU A 547 35.23 37.25 4.21
CA GLU A 547 35.68 36.67 2.95
C GLU A 547 34.58 35.81 2.32
N LEU A 548 34.49 35.85 0.98
CA LEU A 548 33.61 34.98 0.20
C LEU A 548 34.26 33.60 0.09
N LEU A 549 33.61 32.58 0.63
CA LEU A 549 34.09 31.19 0.62
C LEU A 549 33.83 30.53 -0.74
N PHE A 550 32.60 30.64 -1.26
CA PHE A 550 32.22 30.16 -2.58
C PHE A 550 30.92 30.81 -3.07
N GLN A 551 30.62 30.62 -4.36
CA GLN A 551 29.39 31.07 -5.00
C GLN A 551 28.83 30.00 -5.94
N GLU A 552 27.51 29.89 -6.02
CA GLU A 552 26.80 28.95 -6.89
C GLU A 552 25.65 29.65 -7.64
N PRO A 553 25.56 29.54 -8.97
CA PRO A 553 24.48 30.14 -9.76
C PRO A 553 23.18 29.33 -9.67
N ASN A 554 22.08 29.89 -10.19
CA ASN A 554 20.75 29.27 -10.27
C ASN A 554 20.20 28.83 -8.91
N ALA A 555 20.27 29.70 -7.90
CA ALA A 555 19.73 29.50 -6.57
C ALA A 555 18.63 30.51 -6.26
N ASN A 556 17.47 30.03 -5.84
CA ASN A 556 16.30 30.83 -5.46
C ASN A 556 16.05 30.79 -3.95
N SER A 557 16.49 29.74 -3.27
CA SER A 557 16.38 29.56 -1.82
C SER A 557 17.59 28.81 -1.26
N VAL A 558 17.89 29.01 0.03
CA VAL A 558 19.01 28.35 0.72
C VAL A 558 18.64 28.01 2.16
N ALA A 559 19.15 26.89 2.67
CA ALA A 559 19.06 26.50 4.07
C ALA A 559 20.33 25.79 4.54
N TRP A 560 20.82 26.15 5.73
CA TRP A 560 21.92 25.41 6.39
C TRP A 560 21.38 24.19 7.13
N ASN A 561 22.19 23.13 7.16
CA ASN A 561 21.91 21.99 8.01
C ASN A 561 22.02 22.40 9.48
N THR A 562 21.00 22.06 10.26
CA THR A 562 20.94 22.42 11.68
C THR A 562 21.81 21.54 12.59
N GLN A 563 22.29 20.38 12.10
CA GLN A 563 23.12 19.42 12.83
C GLN A 563 24.58 19.42 12.35
N CYS A 564 24.84 19.83 11.10
CA CYS A 564 26.18 19.84 10.49
C CYS A 564 26.55 21.24 10.00
N GLU A 565 27.67 21.77 10.52
CA GLU A 565 28.10 23.16 10.32
C GLU A 565 28.43 23.49 8.85
N ASP A 566 29.04 22.53 8.16
CA ASP A 566 29.63 22.75 6.84
C ASP A 566 28.72 22.29 5.70
N MET A 567 27.43 22.08 5.97
CA MET A 567 26.52 21.54 4.98
C MET A 567 25.31 22.44 4.78
N LEU A 568 25.02 22.75 3.52
CA LEU A 568 23.86 23.53 3.13
C LEU A 568 23.19 22.91 1.90
N CYS A 569 21.94 23.29 1.69
CA CYS A 569 21.24 23.00 0.46
C CYS A 569 20.58 24.26 -0.10
N PHE A 570 20.43 24.29 -1.41
CA PHE A 570 19.77 25.37 -2.13
C PHE A 570 18.95 24.81 -3.29
N SER A 571 17.87 25.50 -3.66
CA SER A 571 17.04 25.11 -4.79
C SER A 571 17.11 26.15 -5.90
N GLY A 572 17.13 25.71 -7.15
CA GLY A 572 16.84 26.58 -8.30
C GLY A 572 16.99 25.84 -9.63
N GLY A 573 16.41 26.41 -10.68
CA GLY A 573 16.32 25.74 -11.99
C GLY A 573 15.55 24.42 -12.00
N GLY A 574 14.71 24.13 -10.98
CA GLY A 574 14.02 22.84 -10.83
C GLY A 574 14.87 21.73 -10.18
N TYR A 575 16.00 22.10 -9.57
CA TYR A 575 16.90 21.17 -8.89
C TYR A 575 17.10 21.56 -7.42
N LEU A 576 17.26 20.53 -6.59
CA LEU A 576 17.81 20.57 -5.25
C LEU A 576 19.32 20.34 -5.35
N ASN A 577 20.08 21.28 -4.82
CA ASN A 577 21.51 21.27 -4.79
C ASN A 577 21.98 21.13 -3.36
N ILE A 578 22.87 20.17 -3.10
CA ILE A 578 23.38 19.86 -1.76
C ILE A 578 24.89 20.00 -1.81
N LYS A 579 25.42 20.82 -0.92
CA LYS A 579 26.84 21.15 -0.91
C LYS A 579 27.37 21.01 0.50
N ALA A 580 28.44 20.24 0.63
CA ALA A 580 29.24 20.18 1.84
C ALA A 580 30.54 20.96 1.59
N SER A 581 30.84 21.94 2.43
CA SER A 581 32.04 22.77 2.38
C SER A 581 32.32 23.30 0.96
N THR A 582 33.56 23.26 0.50
CA THR A 582 34.00 23.67 -0.84
C THR A 582 33.90 22.54 -1.87
N PHE A 583 33.23 21.43 -1.57
CA PHE A 583 33.15 20.29 -2.48
C PHE A 583 32.17 20.54 -3.64
N PRO A 584 32.26 19.74 -4.73
CA PRO A 584 31.29 19.79 -5.81
C PRO A 584 29.85 19.55 -5.32
N VAL A 585 28.91 20.26 -5.93
CA VAL A 585 27.49 20.18 -5.59
C VAL A 585 26.89 18.86 -6.06
N HIS A 586 26.11 18.21 -5.21
CA HIS A 586 25.27 17.08 -5.59
C HIS A 586 23.87 17.56 -5.98
N GLN A 587 23.36 17.12 -7.13
CA GLN A 587 22.10 17.60 -7.70
C GLN A 587 21.03 16.52 -7.75
N GLN A 588 19.81 16.88 -7.38
CA GLN A 588 18.62 16.04 -7.46
C GLN A 588 17.46 16.87 -8.03
N LYS A 589 16.56 16.26 -8.82
CA LYS A 589 15.37 16.98 -9.31
C LYS A 589 14.44 17.32 -8.14
N LEU A 590 13.92 18.54 -8.11
CA LEU A 590 13.00 19.00 -7.06
C LEU A 590 11.94 19.95 -7.65
N GLN A 591 10.69 19.77 -7.21
CA GLN A 591 9.64 20.76 -7.41
C GLN A 591 9.49 21.63 -6.16
N GLY A 592 9.53 22.95 -6.33
CA GLY A 592 9.41 23.92 -5.23
C GLY A 592 10.74 24.50 -4.79
N PHE A 593 10.76 25.01 -3.55
CA PHE A 593 11.95 25.63 -2.96
C PHE A 593 12.23 25.08 -1.57
N VAL A 594 13.50 25.06 -1.21
CA VAL A 594 13.97 24.60 0.11
C VAL A 594 13.65 25.66 1.16
N VAL A 595 13.15 25.20 2.31
CA VAL A 595 12.84 26.06 3.46
C VAL A 595 13.58 25.66 4.73
N GLY A 596 14.13 24.44 4.80
CA GLY A 596 14.90 23.99 5.95
C GLY A 596 15.69 22.72 5.69
N TYR A 597 16.73 22.50 6.50
CA TYR A 597 17.57 21.31 6.45
C TYR A 597 17.90 20.82 7.87
N ASN A 598 17.47 19.61 8.21
CA ASN A 598 17.69 19.01 9.52
C ASN A 598 18.11 17.54 9.40
N GLY A 599 19.33 17.23 9.82
CA GLY A 599 19.86 15.86 9.72
C GLY A 599 19.98 15.39 8.27
N SER A 600 19.41 14.23 7.95
CA SER A 600 19.29 13.71 6.59
C SER A 600 18.12 14.27 5.78
N LYS A 601 17.22 15.06 6.40
CA LYS A 601 15.96 15.49 5.77
C LYS A 601 16.00 16.97 5.35
N ILE A 602 15.62 17.22 4.11
CA ILE A 602 15.44 18.55 3.54
C ILE A 602 13.95 18.84 3.39
N PHE A 603 13.51 19.98 3.91
CA PHE A 603 12.11 20.41 3.83
C PHE A 603 11.92 21.32 2.63
N CYS A 604 11.01 20.91 1.74
CA CYS A 604 10.73 21.59 0.49
C CYS A 604 9.26 22.02 0.45
N LEU A 605 9.01 23.28 0.10
CA LEU A 605 7.68 23.83 -0.05
C LEU A 605 7.36 23.96 -1.55
N HIS A 606 6.31 23.26 -1.99
CA HIS A 606 5.79 23.37 -3.35
C HIS A 606 4.34 23.84 -3.30
N VAL A 607 4.10 25.07 -3.74
CA VAL A 607 2.78 25.72 -3.69
C VAL A 607 2.22 25.73 -2.25
N PHE A 608 1.36 24.77 -1.89
CA PHE A 608 0.75 24.63 -0.56
C PHE A 608 1.21 23.37 0.20
N SER A 609 1.99 22.48 -0.43
CA SER A 609 2.42 21.21 0.17
C SER A 609 3.86 21.28 0.66
N MET A 610 4.07 20.81 1.90
CA MET A 610 5.39 20.59 2.48
C MET A 610 5.79 19.14 2.26
N SER A 611 6.97 18.90 1.72
CA SER A 611 7.58 17.57 1.59
C SER A 611 8.89 17.50 2.37
N ALA A 612 9.16 16.34 2.96
CA ALA A 612 10.46 16.02 3.55
C ALA A 612 11.18 15.05 2.61
N VAL A 613 12.27 15.53 1.99
CA VAL A 613 13.12 14.74 1.09
C VAL A 613 14.29 14.20 1.91
N GLU A 614 14.43 12.88 1.96
CA GLU A 614 15.58 12.24 2.59
C GLU A 614 16.74 12.16 1.60
N VAL A 615 17.92 12.55 2.07
CA VAL A 615 19.13 12.66 1.26
C VAL A 615 20.16 11.65 1.74
N PRO A 616 20.66 10.77 0.86
CA PRO A 616 21.76 9.87 1.19
C PRO A 616 23.05 10.66 1.43
N GLN A 617 23.72 10.43 2.56
CA GLN A 617 24.90 11.19 2.98
C GLN A 617 26.23 10.54 2.57
N SER A 618 26.20 9.43 1.83
CA SER A 618 27.40 8.69 1.42
C SER A 618 28.32 9.54 0.53
N ALA A 619 27.77 10.25 -0.46
CA ALA A 619 28.59 11.06 -1.37
C ALA A 619 29.37 12.19 -0.66
N PRO A 620 28.73 13.03 0.19
CA PRO A 620 29.47 13.97 1.03
C PRO A 620 30.50 13.28 1.93
N MET A 621 30.18 12.14 2.55
CA MET A 621 31.12 11.41 3.42
C MET A 621 32.40 11.02 2.69
N TYR A 622 32.31 10.42 1.50
CA TYR A 622 33.49 10.03 0.70
C TYR A 622 34.35 11.24 0.32
N GLN A 623 33.73 12.39 0.02
CA GLN A 623 34.48 13.62 -0.28
C GLN A 623 35.38 14.09 0.89
N TYR A 624 34.93 13.90 2.15
CA TYR A 624 35.77 14.18 3.32
C TYR A 624 36.82 13.08 3.56
N LEU A 625 36.49 11.82 3.30
CA LEU A 625 37.42 10.70 3.40
C LEU A 625 38.61 10.84 2.44
N ASP A 626 38.36 11.22 1.18
CA ASP A 626 39.42 11.45 0.18
C ASP A 626 40.43 12.51 0.62
N ARG A 627 40.02 13.45 1.47
CA ARG A 627 40.88 14.49 2.06
C ARG A 627 41.46 14.11 3.43
N LYS A 628 41.26 12.88 3.90
CA LYS A 628 41.66 12.38 5.22
C LYS A 628 41.07 13.19 6.40
N MET A 629 39.89 13.78 6.21
CA MET A 629 39.16 14.53 7.22
C MET A 629 38.18 13.61 7.96
N PHE A 630 38.74 12.73 8.79
CA PHE A 630 37.98 11.61 9.40
C PHE A 630 36.90 12.07 10.39
N LYS A 631 37.14 13.15 11.14
CA LYS A 631 36.20 13.64 12.16
C LYS A 631 34.94 14.20 11.52
N GLU A 632 35.11 14.94 10.43
CA GLU A 632 34.04 15.53 9.63
C GLU A 632 33.27 14.45 8.86
N ALA A 633 33.98 13.47 8.28
CA ALA A 633 33.35 12.30 7.65
C ALA A 633 32.48 11.51 8.65
N TYR A 634 32.96 11.33 9.88
CA TYR A 634 32.18 10.69 10.96
C TYR A 634 30.92 11.47 11.33
N GLN A 635 31.00 12.80 11.41
CA GLN A 635 29.84 13.64 11.69
C GLN A 635 28.77 13.52 10.60
N ILE A 636 29.18 13.44 9.33
CA ILE A 636 28.26 13.22 8.21
C ILE A 636 27.68 11.81 8.24
N ALA A 637 28.49 10.80 8.53
CA ALA A 637 28.04 9.42 8.67
C ALA A 637 26.96 9.28 9.75
N CYS A 638 27.07 10.02 10.86
CA CYS A 638 26.05 10.07 11.91
C CYS A 638 24.68 10.60 11.45
N LEU A 639 24.61 11.38 10.36
CA LEU A 639 23.35 11.90 9.83
C LEU A 639 22.55 10.83 9.09
N GLY A 640 23.20 9.80 8.56
CA GLY A 640 22.56 8.68 7.86
C GLY A 640 23.36 8.18 6.66
N VAL A 641 24.14 7.12 6.86
CA VAL A 641 24.84 6.34 5.82
C VAL A 641 24.64 4.85 6.06
N THR A 642 24.97 4.04 5.05
CA THR A 642 24.81 2.57 5.11
C THR A 642 25.84 1.92 6.03
N ASP A 643 25.59 0.68 6.48
CA ASP A 643 26.56 -0.06 7.31
C ASP A 643 27.87 -0.37 6.55
N THR A 644 27.80 -0.50 5.22
CA THR A 644 29.00 -0.62 4.38
C THR A 644 29.81 0.66 4.38
N ASP A 645 29.17 1.82 4.26
CA ASP A 645 29.84 3.13 4.34
C ASP A 645 30.50 3.35 5.71
N TRP A 646 29.85 2.91 6.80
CA TRP A 646 30.43 2.92 8.15
C TRP A 646 31.69 2.07 8.28
N ARG A 647 31.71 0.90 7.63
CA ARG A 647 32.87 0.01 7.60
C ARG A 647 34.03 0.65 6.84
N GLU A 648 33.77 1.24 5.68
CA GLU A 648 34.80 1.95 4.88
C GLU A 648 35.38 3.15 5.65
N LEU A 649 34.53 3.98 6.28
CA LEU A 649 34.99 5.06 7.17
C LEU A 649 35.88 4.54 8.31
N ALA A 650 35.52 3.42 8.92
CA ALA A 650 36.28 2.82 10.01
C ALA A 650 37.65 2.32 9.54
N MET A 651 37.71 1.71 8.36
CA MET A 651 38.93 1.17 7.75
C MET A 651 39.89 2.28 7.32
N GLU A 652 39.39 3.28 6.59
CA GLU A 652 40.19 4.45 6.16
C GLU A 652 40.70 5.26 7.36
N ALA A 653 39.90 5.43 8.42
CA ALA A 653 40.36 6.07 9.65
C ALA A 653 41.43 5.25 10.38
N LEU A 654 41.33 3.91 10.35
CA LEU A 654 42.32 3.02 10.96
C LEU A 654 43.65 3.04 10.18
N GLU A 655 43.61 3.00 8.85
CA GLU A 655 44.80 3.17 8.00
C GLU A 655 45.42 4.56 8.14
N GLY A 656 44.58 5.59 8.36
CA GLY A 656 44.99 6.94 8.71
C GLY A 656 45.56 7.10 10.14
N LEU A 657 45.60 6.02 10.94
CA LEU A 657 46.02 5.99 12.35
C LEU A 657 45.18 6.92 13.27
N GLU A 658 43.95 7.23 12.88
CA GLU A 658 42.97 8.00 13.67
C GLU A 658 42.07 7.04 14.46
N PHE A 659 42.61 6.50 15.55
CA PHE A 659 41.99 5.43 16.34
C PHE A 659 40.65 5.82 16.99
N GLU A 660 40.47 7.07 17.41
CA GLU A 660 39.24 7.55 18.04
C GLU A 660 38.03 7.44 17.11
N THR A 661 38.18 7.86 15.86
CA THR A 661 37.11 7.80 14.85
C THR A 661 36.87 6.36 14.42
N ALA A 662 37.94 5.59 14.16
CA ALA A 662 37.86 4.18 13.81
C ALA A 662 37.14 3.37 14.90
N LYS A 663 37.48 3.58 16.19
CA LYS A 663 36.85 2.90 17.33
C LYS A 663 35.36 3.20 17.42
N LYS A 664 34.95 4.46 17.27
CA LYS A 664 33.54 4.86 17.27
C LYS A 664 32.78 4.23 16.10
N ALA A 665 33.38 4.17 14.92
CA ALA A 665 32.78 3.56 13.73
C ALA A 665 32.67 2.02 13.87
N PHE A 666 33.73 1.32 14.28
CA PHE A 666 33.70 -0.13 14.52
C PHE A 666 32.78 -0.55 15.67
N THR A 667 32.62 0.30 16.71
CA THR A 667 31.62 0.07 17.77
C THR A 667 30.21 0.08 17.21
N ARG A 668 29.93 0.97 16.24
CA ARG A 668 28.63 1.05 15.59
C ARG A 668 28.38 -0.12 14.64
N VAL A 669 29.40 -0.58 13.92
CA VAL A 669 29.36 -1.76 13.03
C VAL A 669 29.40 -3.09 13.81
N GLN A 670 29.76 -3.05 15.10
CA GLN A 670 29.93 -4.22 15.98
C GLN A 670 31.04 -5.19 15.55
N ASP A 671 32.13 -4.71 14.92
CA ASP A 671 33.30 -5.56 14.57
C ASP A 671 34.31 -5.59 15.74
N LEU A 672 34.17 -6.58 16.62
CA LEU A 672 34.98 -6.74 17.84
C LEU A 672 36.47 -6.93 17.55
N ARG A 673 36.83 -7.54 16.41
CA ARG A 673 38.23 -7.87 16.06
C ARG A 673 39.08 -6.60 15.92
N TYR A 674 38.55 -5.59 15.24
CA TYR A 674 39.25 -4.33 15.05
C TYR A 674 39.25 -3.48 16.33
N LEU A 675 38.26 -3.63 17.21
CA LEU A 675 38.26 -2.96 18.52
C LEU A 675 39.35 -3.52 19.45
N GLU A 676 39.54 -4.84 19.46
CA GLU A 676 40.65 -5.49 20.19
C GLU A 676 42.01 -5.03 19.65
N LEU A 677 42.17 -4.98 18.32
CA LEU A 677 43.37 -4.46 17.68
C LEU A 677 43.65 -3.02 18.10
N ILE A 678 42.66 -2.12 17.99
CA ILE A 678 42.81 -0.72 18.37
C ILE A 678 43.20 -0.59 19.85
N ASN A 679 42.54 -1.33 20.75
CA ASN A 679 42.89 -1.32 22.17
C ASN A 679 44.33 -1.82 22.40
N SER A 680 44.78 -2.86 21.69
CA SER A 680 46.16 -3.36 21.77
C SER A 680 47.18 -2.32 21.32
N ILE A 681 46.88 -1.56 20.27
CA ILE A 681 47.75 -0.51 19.73
C ILE A 681 47.77 0.69 20.68
N GLU A 682 46.63 1.10 21.23
CA GLU A 682 46.53 2.17 22.23
C GLU A 682 47.28 1.82 23.52
N GLU A 683 47.22 0.58 23.99
CA GLU A 683 47.99 0.11 25.14
C GLU A 683 49.50 0.14 24.88
N ARG A 684 49.92 -0.33 23.70
CA ARG A 684 51.33 -0.28 23.28
C ARG A 684 51.84 1.17 23.16
N LYS A 685 51.03 2.06 22.62
CA LYS A 685 51.31 3.51 22.55
C LYS A 685 51.41 4.14 23.95
N LYS A 686 50.57 3.72 24.90
CA LYS A 686 50.67 4.15 26.33
C LYS A 686 51.93 3.63 27.02
N ARG A 687 52.45 2.46 26.61
CA ARG A 687 53.71 1.89 27.11
C ARG A 687 54.97 2.51 26.48
N GLY A 688 54.81 3.47 25.56
CA GLY A 688 55.91 4.24 24.97
C GLY A 688 56.36 3.78 23.58
N GLU A 689 55.62 2.89 22.93
CA GLU A 689 55.90 2.47 21.56
C GLU A 689 55.35 3.51 20.56
N THR A 690 56.22 4.11 19.75
CA THR A 690 55.85 5.20 18.81
C THR A 690 56.12 4.87 17.35
N ASN A 691 56.37 3.59 17.01
CA ASN A 691 56.69 3.20 15.65
C ASN A 691 55.42 3.07 14.80
N ASN A 692 55.07 4.13 14.07
CA ASN A 692 53.90 4.16 13.21
C ASN A 692 53.91 3.07 12.12
N ASP A 693 55.09 2.66 11.65
CA ASP A 693 55.22 1.58 10.67
C ASP A 693 54.84 0.22 11.25
N LEU A 694 55.13 -0.01 12.53
CA LEU A 694 54.75 -1.23 13.23
C LEU A 694 53.23 -1.30 13.44
N PHE A 695 52.61 -0.19 13.85
CA PHE A 695 51.15 -0.12 14.00
C PHE A 695 50.43 -0.29 12.67
N LEU A 696 50.96 0.27 11.58
CA LEU A 696 50.40 0.07 10.25
C LEU A 696 50.62 -1.37 9.75
N ALA A 697 51.74 -2.01 10.12
CA ALA A 697 51.98 -3.44 9.83
C ALA A 697 50.94 -4.34 10.53
N ASP A 698 50.63 -4.07 11.80
CA ASP A 698 49.57 -4.79 12.52
C ASP A 698 48.22 -4.59 11.82
N VAL A 699 47.86 -3.35 11.46
CA VAL A 699 46.62 -3.05 10.74
C VAL A 699 46.55 -3.82 9.43
N PHE A 700 47.59 -3.78 8.60
CA PHE A 700 47.63 -4.51 7.33
C PHE A 700 47.61 -6.03 7.51
N SER A 701 48.19 -6.58 8.59
CA SER A 701 48.04 -8.01 8.88
C SER A 701 46.59 -8.40 9.20
N TYR A 702 45.84 -7.56 9.91
CA TYR A 702 44.42 -7.81 10.20
C TYR A 702 43.52 -7.62 8.97
N GLN A 703 43.91 -6.74 8.05
CA GLN A 703 43.21 -6.53 6.78
C GLN A 703 43.46 -7.63 5.73
N GLY A 704 44.47 -8.47 5.94
CA GLY A 704 44.90 -9.47 4.95
C GLY A 704 45.94 -8.99 3.93
N LYS A 705 46.47 -7.76 4.09
CA LYS A 705 47.54 -7.18 3.24
C LYS A 705 48.94 -7.63 3.73
N PHE A 706 49.16 -8.94 3.81
CA PHE A 706 50.32 -9.53 4.50
C PHE A 706 51.69 -9.15 3.93
N HIS A 707 51.79 -8.94 2.62
CA HIS A 707 53.04 -8.58 1.97
C HIS A 707 53.49 -7.14 2.31
N GLU A 708 52.53 -6.21 2.43
CA GLU A 708 52.80 -4.83 2.85
C GLU A 708 53.13 -4.80 4.35
N ALA A 709 52.41 -5.58 5.16
CA ALA A 709 52.71 -5.77 6.59
C ALA A 709 54.14 -6.30 6.81
N ALA A 710 54.57 -7.35 6.09
CA ALA A 710 55.91 -7.92 6.23
C ALA A 710 57.04 -6.93 5.87
N LYS A 711 56.83 -6.08 4.85
CA LYS A 711 57.78 -5.01 4.49
C LYS A 711 57.89 -3.97 5.61
N LEU A 712 56.78 -3.62 6.23
CA LEU A 712 56.75 -2.68 7.35
C LEU A 712 57.33 -3.30 8.65
N TYR A 713 57.09 -4.58 8.93
CA TYR A 713 57.75 -5.34 10.02
C TYR A 713 59.27 -5.40 9.83
N LYS A 714 59.74 -5.62 8.60
CA LYS A 714 61.17 -5.58 8.27
C LYS A 714 61.76 -4.18 8.45
N ARG A 715 61.08 -3.14 7.96
CA ARG A 715 61.52 -1.73 8.10
C ARG A 715 61.55 -1.27 9.56
N SER A 716 60.70 -1.85 10.41
CA SER A 716 60.65 -1.60 11.85
C SER A 716 61.57 -2.51 12.68
N GLY A 717 62.37 -3.39 12.05
CA GLY A 717 63.37 -4.23 12.71
C GLY A 717 62.83 -5.51 13.39
N HIS A 718 61.59 -5.90 13.11
CA HIS A 718 60.91 -7.05 13.71
C HIS A 718 60.75 -8.19 12.70
N GLU A 719 61.87 -8.71 12.19
CA GLU A 719 61.89 -9.76 11.16
C GLU A 719 61.29 -11.10 11.64
N ASN A 720 61.42 -11.41 12.94
CA ASN A 720 60.82 -12.61 13.53
C ASN A 720 59.29 -12.55 13.48
N LEU A 721 58.66 -11.39 13.71
CA LEU A 721 57.20 -11.25 13.59
C LEU A 721 56.71 -11.44 12.16
N ALA A 722 57.51 -11.03 11.16
CA ALA A 722 57.19 -11.28 9.76
C ALA A 722 57.33 -12.77 9.41
N LEU A 723 58.35 -13.45 9.95
CA LEU A 723 58.57 -14.88 9.73
C LEU A 723 57.48 -15.72 10.40
N ASP A 724 57.17 -15.43 11.66
CA ASP A 724 56.11 -16.08 12.43
C ASP A 724 54.75 -15.84 11.75
N MET A 725 54.47 -14.60 11.33
CA MET A 725 53.28 -14.28 10.53
C MET A 725 53.22 -15.10 9.24
N TYR A 726 54.32 -15.20 8.47
CA TYR A 726 54.33 -16.00 7.24
C TYR A 726 54.19 -17.50 7.51
N THR A 727 54.78 -18.03 8.59
CA THR A 727 54.64 -19.45 8.93
C THR A 727 53.25 -19.79 9.47
N ASP A 728 52.67 -18.93 10.31
CA ASP A 728 51.33 -19.10 10.88
C ASP A 728 50.25 -18.95 9.81
N LEU A 729 50.44 -17.99 8.90
CA LEU A 729 49.58 -17.76 7.74
C LEU A 729 49.97 -18.59 6.52
N ARG A 730 50.86 -19.58 6.67
CA ARG A 730 51.04 -20.66 5.71
C ARG A 730 51.76 -20.27 4.40
N MET A 731 52.48 -19.16 4.41
CA MET A 731 53.19 -18.58 3.28
C MET A 731 54.67 -19.06 3.25
N PHE A 732 54.89 -20.37 3.13
CA PHE A 732 56.23 -20.99 3.24
C PHE A 732 57.21 -20.60 2.14
N GLU A 733 56.73 -20.32 0.93
CA GLU A 733 57.58 -19.83 -0.16
C GLU A 733 58.14 -18.45 0.17
N TYR A 734 57.28 -17.53 0.63
CA TYR A 734 57.70 -16.21 1.09
C TYR A 734 58.59 -16.28 2.34
N ALA A 735 58.35 -17.23 3.26
CA ALA A 735 59.23 -17.47 4.41
C ALA A 735 60.60 -18.04 4.00
N LYS A 736 60.65 -18.90 2.97
CA LYS A 736 61.88 -19.48 2.42
C LYS A 736 62.73 -18.43 1.69
N ASP A 737 62.09 -17.55 0.92
CA ASP A 737 62.73 -16.41 0.27
C ASP A 737 63.20 -15.34 1.29
N PHE A 738 62.54 -15.27 2.45
CA PHE A 738 62.92 -14.39 3.56
C PHE A 738 64.16 -14.88 4.34
N LEU A 739 64.45 -16.19 4.39
CA LEU A 739 65.52 -16.81 5.21
C LEU A 739 66.92 -16.90 4.54
N GLY A 740 67.01 -17.08 3.23
CA GLY A 740 68.31 -17.26 2.54
C GLY A 740 69.06 -18.56 2.87
N SER A 741 69.92 -19.04 1.96
CA SER A 741 70.49 -20.40 1.92
C SER A 741 71.57 -20.71 2.99
N GLY A 742 71.22 -20.82 4.28
CA GLY A 742 72.17 -20.92 5.39
C GLY A 742 72.44 -22.29 6.04
N ASP A 743 71.42 -23.11 6.38
CA ASP A 743 71.62 -24.23 7.33
C ASP A 743 70.82 -25.54 7.00
N PRO A 744 71.48 -26.71 6.74
CA PRO A 744 70.80 -27.97 6.37
C PRO A 744 69.94 -28.58 7.48
N LYS A 745 70.27 -28.29 8.74
CA LYS A 745 69.56 -28.79 9.91
C LYS A 745 68.24 -28.04 10.13
N GLU A 746 68.28 -26.72 9.96
CA GLU A 746 67.08 -25.87 9.96
C GLU A 746 66.22 -26.14 8.71
N THR A 747 66.83 -26.52 7.58
CA THR A 747 66.11 -26.90 6.35
C THR A 747 65.38 -28.25 6.49
N LYS A 748 66.01 -29.27 7.11
CA LYS A 748 65.33 -30.55 7.40
C LYS A 748 64.21 -30.37 8.43
N MET A 749 64.42 -29.52 9.44
CA MET A 749 63.39 -29.16 10.42
C MET A 749 62.26 -28.33 9.80
N LEU A 750 62.57 -27.45 8.83
CA LEU A 750 61.59 -26.74 8.01
C LEU A 750 60.83 -27.71 7.10
N ILE A 751 61.46 -28.71 6.48
CA ILE A 751 60.79 -29.73 5.63
C ILE A 751 59.93 -30.69 6.46
N THR A 752 60.35 -31.10 7.65
CA THR A 752 59.50 -31.90 8.54
C THR A 752 58.39 -31.06 9.15
N LYS A 753 58.64 -29.80 9.55
CA LYS A 753 57.57 -28.88 9.96
C LYS A 753 56.67 -28.51 8.80
N GLN A 754 57.18 -28.44 7.57
CA GLN A 754 56.42 -28.21 6.34
C GLN A 754 55.66 -29.47 5.94
N ALA A 755 56.14 -30.67 6.23
CA ALA A 755 55.43 -31.94 6.02
C ALA A 755 54.39 -32.19 7.12
N ASP A 756 54.69 -31.89 8.38
CA ASP A 756 53.76 -31.92 9.51
C ASP A 756 52.72 -30.82 9.38
N TRP A 757 53.13 -29.65 8.90
CA TRP A 757 52.22 -28.57 8.56
C TRP A 757 51.38 -28.96 7.34
N ALA A 758 51.97 -29.42 6.23
CA ALA A 758 51.25 -29.89 5.04
C ALA A 758 50.30 -31.05 5.38
N ARG A 759 50.65 -31.87 6.38
CA ARG A 759 49.75 -32.86 7.00
C ARG A 759 48.62 -32.18 7.80
N ASN A 760 48.94 -31.18 8.63
CA ASN A 760 47.96 -30.42 9.43
C ASN A 760 47.13 -29.43 8.60
N THR A 761 47.51 -29.15 7.36
CA THR A 761 46.87 -28.19 6.46
C THR A 761 46.28 -28.79 5.21
N ASN A 762 46.20 -30.13 5.17
CA ASN A 762 45.59 -30.90 4.10
C ASN A 762 46.28 -30.74 2.73
N GLU A 763 47.61 -30.57 2.68
CA GLU A 763 48.47 -30.76 1.48
C GLU A 763 49.26 -32.07 1.58
N PRO A 764 48.58 -33.20 1.59
CA PRO A 764 49.13 -34.33 2.29
C PRO A 764 49.96 -35.14 1.27
N LYS A 765 49.75 -34.98 -0.05
CA LYS A 765 50.53 -35.63 -1.13
C LYS A 765 51.96 -35.18 -1.09
N SER A 766 52.18 -33.88 -1.01
CA SER A 766 53.51 -33.29 -0.85
C SER A 766 54.09 -33.68 0.50
N ALA A 767 53.29 -33.70 1.57
CA ALA A 767 53.71 -34.23 2.86
C ALA A 767 54.18 -35.69 2.75
N VAL A 768 53.49 -36.54 1.98
CA VAL A 768 53.82 -37.95 1.79
C VAL A 768 54.95 -38.16 0.83
N GLU A 769 55.12 -37.38 -0.24
CA GLU A 769 56.34 -37.39 -1.02
C GLU A 769 57.53 -36.94 -0.16
N MET A 770 57.32 -35.97 0.73
CA MET A 770 58.28 -35.55 1.75
C MET A 770 58.54 -36.64 2.80
N TYR A 771 57.52 -37.42 3.23
CA TYR A 771 57.67 -38.54 4.18
C TYR A 771 58.27 -39.80 3.53
N ILE A 772 57.95 -40.08 2.25
CA ILE A 772 58.52 -41.14 1.42
C ILE A 772 59.98 -40.82 1.13
N SER A 773 60.31 -39.58 0.76
CA SER A 773 61.71 -39.14 0.60
C SER A 773 62.48 -39.09 1.93
N ALA A 774 61.78 -38.99 3.05
CA ALA A 774 62.33 -39.19 4.40
C ALA A 774 62.38 -40.66 4.87
N GLY A 775 61.80 -41.63 4.14
CA GLY A 775 61.90 -43.08 4.37
C GLY A 775 60.83 -43.72 5.28
N GLU A 776 59.72 -43.06 5.56
CA GLU A 776 58.73 -43.47 6.58
C GLU A 776 57.43 -44.02 5.95
N TYR A 777 57.42 -45.29 5.51
CA TYR A 777 56.28 -45.89 4.74
C TYR A 777 55.01 -46.13 5.55
N VAL A 778 55.09 -46.46 6.85
CA VAL A 778 53.88 -46.65 7.68
C VAL A 778 53.17 -45.31 7.85
N LYS A 779 53.90 -44.24 8.15
CA LYS A 779 53.36 -42.87 8.18
C LYS A 779 52.88 -42.46 6.79
N ALA A 780 53.56 -42.86 5.71
CA ALA A 780 53.11 -42.60 4.36
C ALA A 780 51.84 -43.39 3.98
N ILE A 781 51.63 -44.63 4.44
CA ILE A 781 50.42 -45.44 4.20
C ILE A 781 49.29 -44.96 5.11
N GLU A 782 49.57 -44.61 6.36
CA GLU A 782 48.60 -43.98 7.26
C GLU A 782 48.16 -42.65 6.68
N ILE A 783 49.09 -41.81 6.22
CA ILE A 783 48.75 -40.51 5.65
C ILE A 783 48.11 -40.70 4.26
N SER A 784 48.62 -41.55 3.37
CA SER A 784 47.97 -41.80 2.07
C SER A 784 46.61 -42.49 2.22
N GLY A 785 46.48 -43.34 3.22
CA GLY A 785 45.30 -44.09 3.63
C GLY A 785 44.25 -43.26 4.35
N ASP A 786 44.68 -42.27 5.14
CA ASP A 786 43.81 -41.29 5.79
C ASP A 786 43.42 -40.18 4.80
N HIS A 787 44.21 -39.93 3.75
CA HIS A 787 43.95 -38.90 2.74
C HIS A 787 43.46 -39.40 1.39
N GLY A 788 43.26 -40.71 1.21
CA GLY A 788 42.58 -41.21 0.01
C GLY A 788 43.40 -41.33 -1.25
N TRP A 789 44.73 -41.31 -1.21
CA TRP A 789 45.50 -41.39 -2.47
C TRP A 789 45.70 -42.82 -2.90
N VAL A 790 44.68 -43.27 -3.59
CA VAL A 790 44.62 -44.59 -4.21
C VAL A 790 45.82 -44.81 -5.11
N ASP A 791 46.26 -43.85 -5.94
CA ASP A 791 47.40 -44.04 -6.84
C ASP A 791 48.72 -44.25 -6.09
N MET A 792 48.98 -43.49 -5.02
CA MET A 792 50.15 -43.70 -4.17
C MET A 792 50.02 -44.97 -3.35
N LEU A 793 48.83 -45.31 -2.87
CA LEU A 793 48.55 -46.58 -2.19
C LEU A 793 48.66 -47.77 -3.15
N ILE A 794 48.33 -47.60 -4.43
CA ILE A 794 48.50 -48.59 -5.51
C ILE A 794 49.99 -48.72 -5.81
N ASP A 795 50.71 -47.62 -5.94
CA ASP A 795 52.16 -47.62 -6.15
C ASP A 795 52.89 -48.23 -4.95
N ILE A 796 52.45 -47.95 -3.73
CA ILE A 796 52.93 -48.58 -2.50
C ILE A 796 52.53 -50.07 -2.51
N ALA A 797 51.26 -50.44 -2.73
CA ALA A 797 50.77 -51.83 -2.76
C ALA A 797 51.33 -52.69 -3.91
N ARG A 798 51.81 -52.05 -4.99
CA ARG A 798 52.56 -52.69 -6.09
C ARG A 798 54.06 -52.79 -5.79
N LYS A 799 54.64 -51.84 -5.04
CA LYS A 799 56.03 -51.89 -4.54
C LYS A 799 56.20 -52.87 -3.38
N LEU A 800 55.13 -53.14 -2.63
CA LEU A 800 55.06 -54.12 -1.54
C LEU A 800 54.89 -55.56 -2.07
N ASP A 801 55.52 -56.54 -1.41
CA ASP A 801 55.51 -57.96 -1.81
C ASP A 801 54.40 -58.79 -1.12
N ARG A 802 54.02 -59.96 -1.65
CA ARG A 802 52.98 -60.85 -1.10
C ARG A 802 53.29 -61.33 0.34
N ALA A 803 54.56 -61.28 0.75
CA ALA A 803 55.01 -61.60 2.11
C ALA A 803 54.69 -60.48 3.13
N GLU A 804 54.55 -59.23 2.69
CA GLU A 804 54.26 -58.05 3.53
C GLU A 804 52.76 -57.94 3.80
N ARG A 805 52.21 -58.98 4.45
CA ARG A 805 50.78 -59.14 4.71
C ARG A 805 50.19 -57.99 5.53
N GLU A 806 50.95 -57.40 6.45
CA GLU A 806 50.49 -56.31 7.33
C GLU A 806 50.32 -54.99 6.55
N PRO A 807 51.34 -54.46 5.82
CA PRO A 807 51.14 -53.34 4.90
C PRO A 807 50.06 -53.59 3.82
N LEU A 808 49.93 -54.82 3.29
CA LEU A 808 48.92 -55.14 2.27
C LEU A 808 47.50 -55.25 2.83
N LEU A 809 47.31 -55.77 4.04
CA LEU A 809 46.02 -55.74 4.73
C LEU A 809 45.68 -54.32 5.17
N MET A 810 46.66 -53.51 5.57
CA MET A 810 46.47 -52.08 5.79
C MET A 810 46.09 -51.38 4.48
N CYS A 811 46.71 -51.71 3.35
CA CYS A 811 46.28 -51.20 2.04
C CYS A 811 44.89 -51.70 1.66
N ALA A 812 44.51 -52.96 1.91
CA ALA A 812 43.14 -53.45 1.66
C ALA A 812 42.11 -52.79 2.57
N TYR A 813 42.45 -52.60 3.86
CA TYR A 813 41.67 -51.86 4.83
C TYR A 813 41.55 -50.40 4.43
N TYR A 814 42.62 -49.77 3.95
CA TYR A 814 42.61 -48.41 3.45
C TYR A 814 41.88 -48.31 2.10
N PHE A 815 42.00 -49.26 1.17
CA PHE A 815 41.19 -49.28 -0.06
C PHE A 815 39.70 -49.46 0.24
N LYS A 816 39.37 -50.22 1.29
CA LYS A 816 38.01 -50.34 1.82
C LYS A 816 37.56 -49.06 2.53
N LYS A 817 38.41 -48.45 3.37
CA LYS A 817 38.18 -47.17 4.09
C LYS A 817 38.09 -45.98 3.13
N LEU A 818 38.77 -46.06 1.99
CA LEU A 818 38.86 -45.05 0.94
C LEU A 818 37.93 -45.31 -0.23
N ASP A 819 36.97 -46.22 -0.08
CA ASP A 819 35.90 -46.47 -1.05
C ASP A 819 36.40 -46.78 -2.48
N ASN A 820 37.48 -47.54 -2.56
CA ASN A 820 38.00 -48.11 -3.80
C ASN A 820 37.81 -49.63 -3.81
N PRO A 821 36.56 -50.11 -3.83
CA PRO A 821 36.26 -51.53 -3.66
C PRO A 821 36.66 -52.38 -4.86
N GLY A 822 36.96 -51.79 -6.03
CA GLY A 822 37.57 -52.53 -7.15
C GLY A 822 38.99 -53.00 -6.83
N TYR A 823 39.83 -52.11 -6.29
CA TYR A 823 41.19 -52.44 -5.85
C TYR A 823 41.21 -53.18 -4.52
N ALA A 824 40.26 -52.91 -3.62
CA ALA A 824 40.07 -53.73 -2.43
C ALA A 824 39.61 -55.14 -2.81
N ALA A 825 38.68 -55.30 -3.76
CA ALA A 825 38.27 -56.60 -4.31
C ALA A 825 39.43 -57.29 -5.03
N GLU A 826 40.24 -56.57 -5.81
CA GLU A 826 41.46 -57.11 -6.42
C GLU A 826 42.47 -57.55 -5.36
N THR A 827 42.63 -56.78 -4.27
CA THR A 827 43.51 -57.11 -3.15
C THR A 827 42.96 -58.29 -2.34
N TYR A 828 41.66 -58.36 -2.08
CA TYR A 828 40.97 -59.49 -1.43
C TYR A 828 40.92 -60.72 -2.31
N LEU A 829 40.91 -60.58 -3.64
CA LEU A 829 40.99 -61.67 -4.61
C LEU A 829 42.45 -62.14 -4.79
N LYS A 830 43.44 -61.24 -4.68
CA LYS A 830 44.88 -61.53 -4.57
C LYS A 830 45.23 -62.25 -3.25
N ILE A 831 44.40 -62.06 -2.22
CA ILE A 831 44.48 -62.74 -0.91
C ILE A 831 43.59 -64.02 -0.86
N GLY A 832 42.46 -64.08 -1.58
CA GLY A 832 41.55 -65.22 -1.75
C GLY A 832 40.26 -65.25 -0.90
N ASP A 833 39.64 -64.12 -0.51
CA ASP A 833 38.50 -64.08 0.45
C ASP A 833 37.15 -63.60 -0.17
N LEU A 834 36.23 -64.54 -0.43
CA LEU A 834 34.91 -64.28 -1.07
C LEU A 834 33.83 -63.75 -0.11
N LYS A 835 33.92 -64.03 1.19
CA LYS A 835 32.93 -63.57 2.17
C LYS A 835 33.10 -62.07 2.43
N SER A 836 34.36 -61.65 2.58
CA SER A 836 34.71 -60.22 2.66
C SER A 836 34.39 -59.48 1.37
N LEU A 837 34.29 -60.16 0.22
CA LEU A 837 33.91 -59.57 -1.07
C LEU A 837 32.40 -59.27 -1.18
N VAL A 838 31.51 -60.21 -0.83
CA VAL A 838 30.06 -59.96 -0.80
C VAL A 838 29.75 -58.86 0.21
N GLN A 839 30.34 -58.94 1.40
CA GLN A 839 30.20 -57.92 2.43
C GLN A 839 30.77 -56.55 1.97
N LEU A 840 31.88 -56.54 1.21
CA LEU A 840 32.40 -55.32 0.60
C LEU A 840 31.41 -54.73 -0.42
N HIS A 841 30.78 -55.53 -1.29
CA HIS A 841 29.81 -55.01 -2.27
C HIS A 841 28.53 -54.46 -1.61
N VAL A 842 28.08 -55.09 -0.52
CA VAL A 842 26.94 -54.60 0.28
C VAL A 842 27.31 -53.33 1.06
N GLU A 843 28.48 -53.29 1.72
CA GLU A 843 28.97 -52.11 2.45
C GLU A 843 29.30 -50.93 1.52
N THR A 844 29.81 -51.21 0.32
CA THR A 844 30.08 -50.20 -0.73
C THR A 844 28.88 -49.92 -1.63
N GLN A 845 27.71 -50.49 -1.31
CA GLN A 845 26.42 -50.17 -1.93
C GLN A 845 26.42 -50.36 -3.46
N ARG A 846 27.28 -51.25 -3.96
CA ARG A 846 27.32 -51.64 -5.37
C ARG A 846 26.21 -52.65 -5.62
N TRP A 847 24.98 -52.17 -5.53
CA TRP A 847 23.79 -53.00 -5.52
C TRP A 847 23.64 -53.80 -6.81
N ASP A 848 24.04 -53.30 -7.98
CA ASP A 848 23.98 -54.07 -9.24
C ASP A 848 24.95 -55.26 -9.26
N GLU A 849 26.18 -55.09 -8.75
CA GLU A 849 27.17 -56.17 -8.60
C GLU A 849 26.74 -57.15 -7.50
N ALA A 850 26.16 -56.63 -6.42
CA ALA A 850 25.58 -57.42 -5.34
C ALA A 850 24.33 -58.20 -5.79
N PHE A 851 23.41 -57.59 -6.56
CA PHE A 851 22.23 -58.23 -7.14
C PHE A 851 22.65 -59.27 -8.18
N ALA A 852 23.67 -58.99 -9.00
CA ALA A 852 24.23 -59.98 -9.92
C ALA A 852 24.87 -61.17 -9.20
N LEU A 853 25.54 -60.93 -8.06
CA LEU A 853 26.06 -61.99 -7.18
C LEU A 853 24.93 -62.74 -6.45
N GLY A 854 23.87 -62.05 -6.01
CA GLY A 854 22.70 -62.61 -5.32
C GLY A 854 21.70 -63.31 -6.23
N GLU A 855 21.68 -62.97 -7.53
CA GLU A 855 20.98 -63.74 -8.57
C GLU A 855 21.73 -65.02 -8.92
N LYS A 856 23.08 -64.98 -8.92
CA LYS A 856 23.94 -66.17 -9.09
C LYS A 856 23.98 -67.06 -7.84
N HIS A 857 23.85 -66.47 -6.66
CA HIS A 857 23.89 -67.13 -5.36
C HIS A 857 22.68 -66.69 -4.49
N PRO A 858 21.53 -67.38 -4.62
CA PRO A 858 20.28 -67.01 -3.93
C PRO A 858 20.36 -66.99 -2.40
N GLU A 859 21.38 -67.61 -1.81
CA GLU A 859 21.67 -67.65 -0.38
C GLU A 859 21.97 -66.26 0.23
N PHE A 860 22.33 -65.27 -0.60
CA PHE A 860 22.63 -63.90 -0.15
C PHE A 860 21.50 -62.89 -0.43
N LYS A 861 20.30 -63.30 -0.91
CA LYS A 861 19.21 -62.35 -1.21
C LYS A 861 18.75 -61.54 0.01
N ASP A 862 18.67 -62.18 1.18
CA ASP A 862 18.35 -61.50 2.44
C ASP A 862 19.49 -60.55 2.85
N ASP A 863 20.74 -61.00 2.75
CA ASP A 863 21.95 -60.23 3.05
C ASP A 863 22.16 -59.00 2.14
N ILE A 864 21.43 -58.90 1.01
CA ILE A 864 21.51 -57.76 0.08
C ILE A 864 20.29 -56.84 0.21
N TYR A 865 19.05 -57.37 0.14
CA TYR A 865 17.85 -56.52 0.11
C TYR A 865 17.51 -55.91 1.48
N MET A 866 17.88 -56.54 2.60
CA MET A 866 17.67 -55.97 3.94
C MET A 866 18.57 -54.75 4.20
N PRO A 867 19.90 -54.83 4.02
CA PRO A 867 20.76 -53.65 4.12
C PRO A 867 20.40 -52.57 3.09
N TYR A 868 19.93 -52.96 1.89
CA TYR A 868 19.47 -51.99 0.90
C TYR A 868 18.25 -51.19 1.37
N ALA A 869 17.27 -51.85 1.99
CA ALA A 869 16.09 -51.20 2.53
C ALA A 869 16.42 -50.29 3.73
N GLN A 870 17.32 -50.73 4.61
CA GLN A 870 17.82 -49.89 5.71
C GLN A 870 18.62 -48.69 5.21
N TRP A 871 19.48 -48.89 4.22
CA TRP A 871 20.24 -47.82 3.58
C TRP A 871 19.33 -46.77 2.93
N LEU A 872 18.27 -47.20 2.24
CA LEU A 872 17.27 -46.29 1.69
C LEU A 872 16.55 -45.50 2.79
N ALA A 873 16.30 -46.11 3.95
CA ALA A 873 15.69 -45.44 5.09
C ALA A 873 16.64 -44.45 5.78
N GLU A 874 17.93 -44.78 5.90
CA GLU A 874 18.97 -43.90 6.48
C GLU A 874 19.25 -42.67 5.60
N ASN A 875 19.06 -42.77 4.29
CA ASN A 875 19.23 -41.65 3.34
C ASN A 875 17.93 -40.87 3.09
N ASP A 876 16.97 -40.93 4.01
CA ASP A 876 15.67 -40.26 3.95
C ASP A 876 14.81 -40.61 2.72
N ARG A 877 15.18 -41.65 1.95
CA ARG A 877 14.43 -42.18 0.81
C ARG A 877 13.45 -43.24 1.27
N PHE A 878 12.63 -42.87 2.25
CA PHE A 878 11.77 -43.81 2.95
C PHE A 878 10.71 -44.48 2.04
N GLU A 879 10.28 -43.81 0.98
CA GLU A 879 9.34 -44.37 -0.01
C GLU A 879 9.96 -45.53 -0.80
N GLU A 880 11.24 -45.44 -1.12
CA GLU A 880 11.98 -46.50 -1.79
C GLU A 880 12.41 -47.59 -0.80
N ALA A 881 12.74 -47.19 0.44
CA ALA A 881 13.01 -48.12 1.53
C ALA A 881 11.82 -49.05 1.77
N GLN A 882 10.61 -48.49 1.79
CA GLN A 882 9.36 -49.23 1.90
C GLN A 882 9.22 -50.26 0.77
N LYS A 883 9.50 -49.87 -0.49
CA LYS A 883 9.49 -50.78 -1.64
C LYS A 883 10.57 -51.87 -1.54
N ALA A 884 11.75 -51.56 -1.00
CA ALA A 884 12.82 -52.52 -0.79
C ALA A 884 12.52 -53.53 0.33
N PHE A 885 11.94 -53.08 1.46
CA PHE A 885 11.42 -53.97 2.51
C PHE A 885 10.34 -54.92 1.99
N HIS A 886 9.49 -54.44 1.07
CA HIS A 886 8.51 -55.27 0.38
C HIS A 886 9.18 -56.34 -0.49
N LYS A 887 10.23 -56.00 -1.26
CA LYS A 887 11.02 -56.96 -2.06
C LYS A 887 11.81 -57.97 -1.22
N ALA A 888 12.20 -57.60 -0.01
CA ALA A 888 12.82 -58.49 0.98
C ALA A 888 11.82 -59.45 1.68
N GLY A 889 10.51 -59.34 1.39
CA GLY A 889 9.47 -60.18 1.99
C GLY A 889 9.03 -59.75 3.39
N ARG A 890 9.43 -58.55 3.87
CA ARG A 890 9.12 -58.02 5.22
C ARG A 890 7.99 -56.97 5.16
N GLN A 891 6.78 -57.41 4.81
CA GLN A 891 5.61 -56.51 4.63
C GLN A 891 5.24 -55.70 5.90
N GLY A 892 5.37 -56.29 7.10
CA GLY A 892 5.02 -55.60 8.36
C GLY A 892 5.94 -54.44 8.72
N GLU A 893 7.23 -54.52 8.38
CA GLU A 893 8.19 -53.43 8.62
C GLU A 893 7.95 -52.26 7.66
N ALA A 894 7.58 -52.56 6.41
CA ALA A 894 7.22 -51.58 5.40
C ALA A 894 5.99 -50.73 5.81
N VAL A 895 4.98 -51.34 6.44
CA VAL A 895 3.80 -50.63 6.98
C VAL A 895 4.18 -49.75 8.17
N ARG A 896 4.99 -50.27 9.11
CA ARG A 896 5.39 -49.53 10.31
C ARG A 896 6.22 -48.29 9.99
N VAL A 897 7.10 -48.37 9.01
CA VAL A 897 7.87 -47.21 8.53
C VAL A 897 6.93 -46.14 8.00
N LEU A 898 5.95 -46.52 7.19
CA LEU A 898 4.99 -45.59 6.61
C LEU A 898 4.06 -44.96 7.68
N GLU A 899 3.61 -45.74 8.67
CA GLU A 899 2.86 -45.21 9.83
C GLU A 899 3.68 -44.17 10.62
N GLN A 900 4.96 -44.44 10.88
CA GLN A 900 5.82 -43.49 11.60
C GLN A 900 6.03 -42.20 10.79
N LEU A 901 6.24 -42.30 9.48
CA LEU A 901 6.38 -41.13 8.60
C LEU A 901 5.10 -40.29 8.57
N THR A 902 3.93 -40.93 8.53
CA THR A 902 2.65 -40.21 8.57
C THR A 902 2.50 -39.44 9.87
N HIS A 903 2.84 -40.07 11.00
CA HIS A 903 2.76 -39.44 12.31
C HIS A 903 3.72 -38.25 12.41
N ASN A 904 4.98 -38.44 11.98
CA ASN A 904 5.98 -37.37 11.99
C ASN A 904 5.56 -36.20 11.10
N ALA A 905 5.07 -36.46 9.88
CA ALA A 905 4.61 -35.42 8.96
C ALA A 905 3.45 -34.60 9.55
N VAL A 906 2.54 -35.23 10.30
CA VAL A 906 1.46 -34.52 11.00
C VAL A 906 2.00 -33.67 12.15
N VAL A 907 2.91 -34.19 12.97
CA VAL A 907 3.51 -33.46 14.10
C VAL A 907 4.35 -32.28 13.63
N GLU A 908 5.09 -32.44 12.54
CA GLU A 908 5.91 -31.40 11.89
C GLU A 908 5.09 -30.41 11.05
N SER A 909 3.76 -30.54 11.01
CA SER A 909 2.86 -29.70 10.19
C SER A 909 3.12 -29.77 8.68
N ARG A 910 3.76 -30.85 8.20
CA ARG A 910 3.97 -31.18 6.78
C ARG A 910 2.72 -31.86 6.20
N PHE A 911 1.60 -31.14 6.18
CA PHE A 911 0.29 -31.71 5.86
C PHE A 911 0.15 -32.25 4.43
N ASN A 912 0.90 -31.72 3.46
CA ASN A 912 0.92 -32.25 2.09
C ASN A 912 1.60 -33.64 2.02
N ASP A 913 2.65 -33.86 2.82
CA ASP A 913 3.29 -35.17 2.94
C ASP A 913 2.42 -36.15 3.73
N ALA A 914 1.79 -35.67 4.81
CA ALA A 914 0.84 -36.48 5.56
C ALA A 914 -0.30 -36.99 4.68
N ALA A 915 -0.89 -36.13 3.83
CA ALA A 915 -1.92 -36.51 2.88
C ALA A 915 -1.46 -37.63 1.94
N TYR A 916 -0.28 -37.46 1.35
CA TYR A 916 0.32 -38.44 0.45
C TYR A 916 0.60 -39.79 1.14
N TYR A 917 1.18 -39.76 2.35
CA TYR A 917 1.49 -40.99 3.06
C TYR A 917 0.23 -41.72 3.57
N TYR A 918 -0.82 -41.00 3.96
CA TYR A 918 -2.12 -41.61 4.26
C TYR A 918 -2.74 -42.27 3.03
N TRP A 919 -2.61 -41.65 1.85
CA TRP A 919 -3.00 -42.29 0.60
C TRP A 919 -2.20 -43.59 0.35
N MET A 920 -0.88 -43.58 0.53
CA MET A 920 -0.05 -44.79 0.41
C MET A 920 -0.45 -45.90 1.41
N LEU A 921 -0.70 -45.54 2.68
CA LEU A 921 -1.15 -46.51 3.70
C LEU A 921 -2.46 -47.16 3.30
N SER A 922 -3.37 -46.38 2.73
CA SER A 922 -4.62 -46.93 2.22
C SER A 922 -4.37 -47.96 1.12
N MET A 923 -3.43 -47.71 0.20
CA MET A 923 -3.13 -48.64 -0.88
C MET A 923 -2.47 -49.92 -0.39
N GLN A 924 -1.59 -49.83 0.60
CA GLN A 924 -1.05 -51.03 1.26
C GLN A 924 -2.14 -51.82 2.00
N CYS A 925 -3.10 -51.15 2.64
CA CYS A 925 -4.25 -51.84 3.23
C CYS A 925 -5.05 -52.60 2.17
N LEU A 926 -5.17 -52.06 0.95
CA LEU A 926 -5.85 -52.73 -0.15
C LEU A 926 -5.07 -53.96 -0.65
N ASP A 927 -3.73 -53.87 -0.74
CA ASP A 927 -2.87 -55.00 -1.10
C ASP A 927 -2.95 -56.13 -0.06
N ILE A 928 -2.94 -55.79 1.23
CA ILE A 928 -3.07 -56.77 2.33
C ILE A 928 -4.50 -57.35 2.38
N ALA A 929 -5.52 -56.58 2.00
CA ALA A 929 -6.91 -57.03 1.94
C ALA A 929 -7.18 -58.10 0.86
N GLN A 930 -6.19 -58.41 0.01
CA GLN A 930 -6.24 -59.58 -0.87
C GLN A 930 -6.20 -60.91 -0.09
N ASP A 931 -5.62 -60.91 1.12
CA ASP A 931 -5.72 -62.04 2.05
C ASP A 931 -7.14 -62.10 2.64
N PRO A 932 -7.90 -63.19 2.40
CA PRO A 932 -9.26 -63.34 2.91
C PRO A 932 -9.38 -63.21 4.43
N ALA A 933 -8.31 -63.50 5.18
CA ALA A 933 -8.32 -63.47 6.65
C ALA A 933 -8.37 -62.06 7.24
N GLN A 934 -7.91 -61.04 6.51
CA GLN A 934 -7.80 -59.65 7.01
C GLN A 934 -8.66 -58.65 6.24
N LYS A 935 -9.42 -59.13 5.24
CA LYS A 935 -10.17 -58.32 4.27
C LYS A 935 -11.02 -57.21 4.89
N ASP A 936 -11.99 -57.53 5.75
CA ASP A 936 -12.95 -56.54 6.27
C ASP A 936 -12.29 -55.48 7.16
N THR A 937 -11.28 -55.89 7.93
CA THR A 937 -10.54 -54.97 8.81
C THR A 937 -9.69 -53.99 7.98
N MET A 938 -9.02 -54.49 6.95
CA MET A 938 -8.18 -53.66 6.09
C MET A 938 -8.99 -52.76 5.15
N LEU A 939 -10.18 -53.19 4.71
CA LEU A 939 -11.11 -52.33 3.95
C LEU A 939 -11.66 -51.16 4.78
N SER A 940 -11.97 -51.39 6.06
CA SER A 940 -12.35 -50.29 6.96
C SER A 940 -11.22 -49.27 7.13
N LYS A 941 -9.97 -49.76 7.31
CA LYS A 941 -8.77 -48.89 7.38
C LYS A 941 -8.51 -48.15 6.07
N PHE A 942 -8.72 -48.78 4.93
CA PHE A 942 -8.60 -48.16 3.61
C PHE A 942 -9.49 -46.91 3.50
N HIS A 943 -10.79 -47.02 3.78
CA HIS A 943 -11.71 -45.89 3.73
C HIS A 943 -11.35 -44.80 4.74
N HIS A 944 -10.93 -45.19 5.94
CA HIS A 944 -10.48 -44.24 6.96
C HIS A 944 -9.25 -43.44 6.52
N PHE A 945 -8.22 -44.10 5.99
CA PHE A 945 -7.00 -43.44 5.53
C PHE A 945 -7.22 -42.60 4.27
N GLN A 946 -8.07 -43.04 3.34
CA GLN A 946 -8.49 -42.22 2.20
C GLN A 946 -9.15 -40.91 2.66
N HIS A 947 -10.06 -41.00 3.63
CA HIS A 947 -10.70 -39.81 4.19
C HIS A 947 -9.69 -38.87 4.87
N LEU A 948 -8.75 -39.41 5.66
CA LEU A 948 -7.70 -38.60 6.29
C LEU A 948 -6.79 -37.93 5.23
N ALA A 949 -6.45 -38.64 4.17
CA ALA A 949 -5.66 -38.07 3.07
C ALA A 949 -6.35 -36.84 2.45
N GLU A 950 -7.66 -36.91 2.20
CA GLU A 950 -8.44 -35.79 1.66
C GLU A 950 -8.51 -34.60 2.63
N LEU A 951 -8.60 -34.85 3.93
CA LEU A 951 -8.64 -33.81 4.96
C LEU A 951 -7.31 -33.09 5.10
N TYR A 952 -6.18 -33.81 5.14
CA TYR A 952 -4.86 -33.20 5.25
C TYR A 952 -4.46 -32.45 3.97
N HIS A 953 -4.86 -32.95 2.80
CA HIS A 953 -4.66 -32.25 1.52
C HIS A 953 -5.36 -30.89 1.52
N GLY A 954 -6.64 -30.84 1.89
CA GLY A 954 -7.37 -29.59 1.99
C GLY A 954 -6.82 -28.68 3.10
N TYR A 955 -6.48 -29.23 4.26
CA TYR A 955 -5.99 -28.44 5.39
C TYR A 955 -4.62 -27.80 5.12
N HIS A 956 -3.78 -28.41 4.28
CA HIS A 956 -2.50 -27.83 3.87
C HIS A 956 -2.64 -26.39 3.34
N ALA A 957 -3.62 -26.14 2.46
CA ALA A 957 -3.88 -24.81 1.91
C ALA A 957 -4.32 -23.79 2.99
N ILE A 958 -5.14 -24.23 3.95
CA ILE A 958 -5.58 -23.41 5.09
C ILE A 958 -4.41 -23.07 6.01
N HIS A 959 -3.58 -24.06 6.33
CA HIS A 959 -2.41 -23.87 7.19
C HIS A 959 -1.43 -22.86 6.57
N ARG A 960 -1.08 -23.02 5.29
CA ARG A 960 -0.21 -22.09 4.57
C ARG A 960 -0.77 -20.67 4.56
N TYR A 961 -2.07 -20.49 4.28
CA TYR A 961 -2.71 -19.16 4.33
C TYR A 961 -2.60 -18.50 5.72
N THR A 962 -2.62 -19.28 6.80
CA THR A 962 -2.56 -18.74 8.16
C THR A 962 -1.15 -18.46 8.69
N GLU A 963 -0.14 -19.14 8.15
CA GLU A 963 1.27 -18.97 8.56
C GLU A 963 2.05 -18.04 7.63
N GLU A 964 1.78 -18.08 6.32
CA GLU A 964 2.49 -17.30 5.32
C GLU A 964 1.84 -15.91 5.13
N PRO A 965 2.65 -14.84 4.91
CA PRO A 965 2.13 -13.48 4.73
C PRO A 965 1.36 -13.29 3.41
N PHE A 966 1.57 -14.16 2.43
CA PHE A 966 0.93 -14.13 1.11
C PHE A 966 0.40 -15.52 0.76
N SER A 967 -0.71 -15.57 0.03
CA SER A 967 -1.28 -16.83 -0.43
C SER A 967 -1.32 -16.88 -1.96
N PHE A 968 -0.98 -18.05 -2.51
CA PHE A 968 -1.09 -18.35 -3.94
C PHE A 968 -2.49 -18.83 -4.33
N HIS A 969 -3.36 -19.13 -3.35
CA HIS A 969 -4.71 -19.59 -3.62
C HIS A 969 -5.69 -18.42 -3.76
N LEU A 970 -6.62 -18.56 -4.71
CA LEU A 970 -7.73 -17.63 -4.88
C LEU A 970 -8.63 -17.63 -3.63
N PRO A 971 -9.25 -16.48 -3.28
CA PRO A 971 -10.18 -16.38 -2.15
C PRO A 971 -11.31 -17.42 -2.19
N GLU A 972 -11.85 -17.72 -3.38
CA GLU A 972 -12.90 -18.70 -3.63
C GLU A 972 -12.46 -20.12 -3.28
N THR A 973 -11.23 -20.50 -3.66
CA THR A 973 -10.64 -21.80 -3.33
C THR A 973 -10.50 -21.98 -1.81
N LEU A 974 -9.95 -20.98 -1.11
CA LEU A 974 -9.81 -21.04 0.35
C LEU A 974 -11.17 -21.07 1.06
N PHE A 975 -12.17 -20.38 0.51
CA PHE A 975 -13.54 -20.42 0.98
C PHE A 975 -14.15 -21.82 0.85
N ASN A 976 -14.04 -22.45 -0.33
CA ASN A 976 -14.57 -23.79 -0.59
C ASN A 976 -13.87 -24.87 0.23
N ILE A 977 -12.54 -24.84 0.33
CA ILE A 977 -11.76 -25.74 1.20
C ILE A 977 -12.21 -25.60 2.66
N SER A 978 -12.35 -24.37 3.15
CA SER A 978 -12.77 -24.14 4.54
C SER A 978 -14.16 -24.71 4.82
N ARG A 979 -15.09 -24.63 3.84
CA ARG A 979 -16.44 -25.20 3.94
C ARG A 979 -16.41 -26.73 3.93
N PHE A 980 -15.68 -27.33 2.99
CA PHE A 980 -15.50 -28.77 2.90
C PHE A 980 -14.96 -29.35 4.22
N LEU A 981 -13.90 -28.76 4.76
CA LEU A 981 -13.30 -29.17 6.02
C LEU A 981 -14.28 -28.98 7.19
N LEU A 982 -14.99 -27.85 7.26
CA LEU A 982 -15.93 -27.60 8.36
C LEU A 982 -17.08 -28.60 8.40
N HIS A 983 -17.59 -29.05 7.24
CA HIS A 983 -18.58 -30.12 7.15
C HIS A 983 -18.03 -31.49 7.56
N SER A 984 -16.77 -31.77 7.23
CA SER A 984 -16.12 -33.05 7.57
C SER A 984 -15.67 -33.13 9.04
N LEU A 985 -15.30 -32.00 9.66
CA LEU A 985 -14.79 -31.93 11.05
C LEU A 985 -15.89 -31.89 12.14
N THR A 986 -17.11 -32.29 11.79
CA THR A 986 -18.29 -32.24 12.69
C THR A 986 -18.27 -33.32 13.76
N LYS A 987 -17.71 -34.51 13.49
CA LYS A 987 -17.62 -35.64 14.43
C LYS A 987 -16.31 -35.61 15.23
N ASP A 988 -15.20 -35.87 14.58
CA ASP A 988 -13.86 -35.92 15.18
C ASP A 988 -12.88 -34.99 14.45
N THR A 989 -11.94 -34.39 15.18
CA THR A 989 -10.84 -33.60 14.60
C THR A 989 -9.58 -34.44 14.52
N PRO A 990 -9.05 -34.70 13.32
CA PRO A 990 -7.75 -35.34 13.16
C PRO A 990 -6.63 -34.53 13.82
N LEU A 991 -5.57 -35.23 14.22
CA LEU A 991 -4.39 -34.64 14.84
C LEU A 991 -3.79 -33.54 13.94
N GLY A 992 -3.33 -32.43 14.52
CA GLY A 992 -2.73 -31.32 13.75
C GLY A 992 -3.70 -30.40 12.99
N ILE A 993 -4.95 -30.81 12.72
CA ILE A 993 -5.94 -29.96 12.05
C ILE A 993 -6.59 -28.99 13.06
N SER A 994 -6.34 -27.69 12.91
CA SER A 994 -6.94 -26.65 13.74
C SER A 994 -8.31 -26.17 13.22
N LYS A 995 -9.37 -26.44 13.98
CA LYS A 995 -10.71 -25.86 13.77
C LYS A 995 -10.70 -24.33 13.79
N VAL A 996 -9.82 -23.71 14.59
CA VAL A 996 -9.71 -22.25 14.69
C VAL A 996 -9.16 -21.67 13.39
N ASN A 997 -8.12 -22.28 12.80
CA ASN A 997 -7.57 -21.82 11.52
C ASN A 997 -8.64 -21.92 10.42
N THR A 998 -9.32 -23.06 10.32
CA THR A 998 -10.39 -23.28 9.32
C THR A 998 -11.56 -22.30 9.46
N LEU A 999 -12.00 -22.01 10.69
CA LEU A 999 -13.07 -21.03 10.93
C LEU A 999 -12.60 -19.59 10.71
N PHE A 1000 -11.35 -19.27 11.04
CA PHE A 1000 -10.76 -17.95 10.81
C PHE A 1000 -10.61 -17.65 9.31
N THR A 1001 -10.11 -18.60 8.53
CA THR A 1001 -10.05 -18.49 7.07
C THR A 1001 -11.45 -18.36 6.49
N LEU A 1002 -12.39 -19.20 6.92
CA LEU A 1002 -13.78 -19.11 6.48
C LEU A 1002 -14.38 -17.74 6.78
N ALA A 1003 -14.23 -17.20 7.98
CA ALA A 1003 -14.80 -15.91 8.37
C ALA A 1003 -14.24 -14.75 7.54
N LYS A 1004 -12.92 -14.76 7.30
CA LYS A 1004 -12.23 -13.71 6.54
C LYS A 1004 -12.58 -13.77 5.04
N GLN A 1005 -12.58 -14.96 4.44
CA GLN A 1005 -12.93 -15.13 3.02
C GLN A 1005 -14.42 -14.93 2.76
N SER A 1006 -15.29 -15.40 3.66
CA SER A 1006 -16.74 -15.15 3.56
C SER A 1006 -17.06 -13.66 3.61
N LYS A 1007 -16.34 -12.89 4.44
CA LYS A 1007 -16.47 -11.41 4.48
C LYS A 1007 -15.99 -10.76 3.18
N ALA A 1008 -14.91 -11.25 2.57
CA ALA A 1008 -14.37 -10.72 1.33
C ALA A 1008 -15.28 -10.99 0.12
N LEU A 1009 -15.86 -12.18 0.05
CA LEU A 1009 -16.73 -12.64 -1.06
C LEU A 1009 -18.21 -12.24 -0.90
N GLY A 1010 -18.58 -11.51 0.17
CA GLY A 1010 -19.95 -11.06 0.39
C GLY A 1010 -20.91 -12.10 1.01
N ALA A 1011 -20.40 -13.23 1.52
CA ALA A 1011 -21.15 -14.19 2.33
C ALA A 1011 -21.22 -13.74 3.81
N TYR A 1012 -21.94 -12.64 4.07
CA TYR A 1012 -21.90 -11.99 5.38
C TYR A 1012 -22.63 -12.76 6.49
N LYS A 1013 -23.70 -13.50 6.18
CA LYS A 1013 -24.41 -14.33 7.15
C LYS A 1013 -23.54 -15.52 7.58
N LEU A 1014 -22.83 -16.14 6.64
CA LEU A 1014 -21.86 -17.19 6.94
C LEU A 1014 -20.67 -16.66 7.74
N ALA A 1015 -20.14 -15.48 7.38
CA ALA A 1015 -19.05 -14.84 8.12
C ALA A 1015 -19.42 -14.58 9.59
N ARG A 1016 -20.65 -14.12 9.87
CA ARG A 1016 -21.15 -13.96 11.25
C ARG A 1016 -21.16 -15.27 12.00
N HIS A 1017 -21.77 -16.30 11.41
CA HIS A 1017 -21.82 -17.62 12.03
C HIS A 1017 -20.41 -18.18 12.32
N ALA A 1018 -19.44 -17.97 11.42
CA ALA A 1018 -18.05 -18.38 11.64
C ALA A 1018 -17.39 -17.58 12.79
N TYR A 1019 -17.56 -16.25 12.84
CA TYR A 1019 -17.05 -15.44 13.96
C TYR A 1019 -17.68 -15.79 15.30
N ASP A 1020 -18.98 -16.10 15.33
CA ASP A 1020 -19.68 -16.52 16.56
C ASP A 1020 -19.15 -17.87 17.05
N LYS A 1021 -18.91 -18.83 16.13
CA LYS A 1021 -18.28 -20.12 16.50
C LYS A 1021 -16.84 -19.98 16.99
N LEU A 1022 -16.08 -19.00 16.47
CA LEU A 1022 -14.71 -18.74 16.93
C LEU A 1022 -14.66 -18.31 18.40
N GLN A 1023 -15.67 -17.60 18.90
CA GLN A 1023 -15.73 -17.16 20.31
C GLN A 1023 -15.84 -18.34 21.29
N GLY A 1024 -16.38 -19.48 20.84
CA GLY A 1024 -16.49 -20.71 21.65
C GLY A 1024 -15.22 -21.57 21.65
N LEU A 1025 -14.14 -21.16 20.98
CA LEU A 1025 -12.90 -21.91 20.86
C LEU A 1025 -11.72 -21.16 21.48
N GLN A 1026 -10.64 -21.87 21.79
CA GLN A 1026 -9.41 -21.26 22.29
C GLN A 1026 -8.66 -20.58 21.14
N ILE A 1027 -8.73 -19.26 21.07
CA ILE A 1027 -8.13 -18.45 20.01
C ILE A 1027 -6.65 -18.14 20.32
N PRO A 1028 -5.71 -18.38 19.38
CA PRO A 1028 -4.33 -17.91 19.51
C PRO A 1028 -4.23 -16.38 19.57
N ALA A 1029 -3.36 -15.83 20.44
CA ALA A 1029 -3.21 -14.38 20.65
C ALA A 1029 -3.01 -13.57 19.35
N ARG A 1030 -2.31 -14.15 18.37
CA ARG A 1030 -2.08 -13.54 17.04
C ARG A 1030 -3.38 -13.23 16.28
N PHE A 1031 -4.44 -14.01 16.47
CA PHE A 1031 -5.72 -13.84 15.75
C PHE A 1031 -6.76 -13.08 16.57
N GLN A 1032 -6.57 -12.93 17.88
CA GLN A 1032 -7.56 -12.35 18.79
C GLN A 1032 -8.03 -10.97 18.35
N LYS A 1033 -7.11 -10.03 18.13
CA LYS A 1033 -7.44 -8.66 17.68
C LYS A 1033 -8.16 -8.65 16.32
N SER A 1034 -7.75 -9.52 15.39
CA SER A 1034 -8.37 -9.61 14.06
C SER A 1034 -9.78 -10.21 14.12
N ILE A 1035 -10.02 -11.16 15.03
CA ILE A 1035 -11.32 -11.81 15.22
C ILE A 1035 -12.28 -10.85 15.91
N GLU A 1036 -11.82 -10.11 16.94
CA GLU A 1036 -12.63 -9.09 17.64
C GLU A 1036 -13.06 -7.96 16.68
N LEU A 1037 -12.11 -7.40 15.92
CA LEU A 1037 -12.41 -6.42 14.88
C LEU A 1037 -13.33 -7.00 13.80
N GLY A 1038 -13.08 -8.23 13.36
CA GLY A 1038 -13.89 -8.94 12.37
C GLY A 1038 -15.34 -9.12 12.82
N SER A 1039 -15.55 -9.56 14.06
CA SER A 1039 -16.86 -9.75 14.70
C SER A 1039 -17.63 -8.44 14.86
N LEU A 1040 -16.96 -7.34 15.22
CA LEU A 1040 -17.58 -6.02 15.24
C LEU A 1040 -17.93 -5.51 13.84
N THR A 1041 -17.01 -5.64 12.89
CA THR A 1041 -17.22 -5.15 11.51
C THR A 1041 -18.32 -5.90 10.80
N ILE A 1042 -18.47 -7.21 11.03
CA ILE A 1042 -19.48 -7.99 10.32
C ILE A 1042 -20.91 -7.65 10.79
N ARG A 1043 -21.08 -7.10 12.01
CA ARG A 1043 -22.38 -6.64 12.52
C ARG A 1043 -22.95 -5.44 11.76
N SER A 1044 -22.11 -4.62 11.13
CA SER A 1044 -22.56 -3.49 10.29
C SER A 1044 -22.93 -3.89 8.85
N LYS A 1045 -22.67 -5.15 8.43
CA LYS A 1045 -23.02 -5.64 7.10
C LYS A 1045 -24.47 -6.17 7.00
N PRO A 1046 -25.03 -6.40 5.81
CA PRO A 1046 -26.35 -7.05 5.68
C PRO A 1046 -26.36 -8.50 6.19
N PHE A 1047 -27.52 -9.00 6.62
CA PHE A 1047 -27.70 -10.40 7.05
C PHE A 1047 -28.19 -11.30 5.88
N HIS A 1048 -27.46 -11.28 4.77
CA HIS A 1048 -27.65 -12.22 3.67
C HIS A 1048 -26.29 -12.61 3.09
N ASP A 1049 -26.25 -13.75 2.40
CA ASP A 1049 -25.07 -14.19 1.67
C ASP A 1049 -25.24 -13.85 0.17
N SER A 1050 -24.14 -13.82 -0.59
CA SER A 1050 -24.19 -13.69 -2.05
C SER A 1050 -24.81 -14.95 -2.67
N GLU A 1051 -25.72 -14.78 -3.63
CA GLU A 1051 -26.38 -15.90 -4.33
C GLU A 1051 -25.42 -16.68 -5.24
N GLU A 1052 -24.35 -16.04 -5.72
CA GLU A 1052 -23.35 -16.64 -6.61
C GLU A 1052 -22.50 -17.74 -5.93
N LEU A 1053 -22.40 -17.72 -4.60
CA LEU A 1053 -21.58 -18.68 -3.84
C LEU A 1053 -22.32 -19.96 -3.47
N VAL A 1054 -23.62 -20.02 -3.75
CA VAL A 1054 -24.52 -21.09 -3.32
C VAL A 1054 -24.30 -22.33 -4.20
N PRO A 1055 -23.85 -23.48 -3.64
CA PRO A 1055 -23.58 -24.67 -4.44
C PRO A 1055 -24.86 -25.28 -5.00
N LEU A 1056 -24.84 -25.58 -6.30
CA LEU A 1056 -25.89 -26.29 -7.00
C LEU A 1056 -25.68 -27.81 -6.86
N CYS A 1057 -26.76 -28.55 -6.56
CA CYS A 1057 -26.72 -29.99 -6.74
C CYS A 1057 -27.07 -30.34 -8.19
N TYR A 1058 -26.12 -30.85 -8.96
CA TYR A 1058 -26.33 -31.19 -10.37
C TYR A 1058 -27.32 -32.33 -10.61
N ARG A 1059 -27.64 -33.13 -9.58
CA ARG A 1059 -28.66 -34.18 -9.68
C ARG A 1059 -30.09 -33.67 -9.60
N CYS A 1060 -30.39 -32.77 -8.67
CA CYS A 1060 -31.77 -32.30 -8.41
C CYS A 1060 -31.95 -30.81 -8.70
N SER A 1061 -30.94 -30.17 -9.28
CA SER A 1061 -30.86 -28.73 -9.58
C SER A 1061 -31.25 -27.82 -8.41
N THR A 1062 -31.11 -28.32 -7.17
CA THR A 1062 -31.47 -27.58 -5.96
C THR A 1062 -30.26 -26.80 -5.45
N ASN A 1063 -30.47 -25.52 -5.14
CA ASN A 1063 -29.48 -24.68 -4.47
C ASN A 1063 -29.34 -25.10 -3.00
N ASN A 1064 -28.11 -25.43 -2.59
CA ASN A 1064 -27.84 -25.92 -1.23
C ASN A 1064 -27.28 -24.79 -0.36
N PRO A 1065 -27.69 -24.68 0.90
CA PRO A 1065 -27.19 -23.64 1.79
C PRO A 1065 -25.68 -23.79 2.00
N LEU A 1066 -24.99 -22.67 2.22
CA LEU A 1066 -23.53 -22.66 2.34
C LEU A 1066 -23.00 -23.53 3.48
N LEU A 1067 -23.79 -23.68 4.55
CA LEU A 1067 -23.61 -24.65 5.62
C LEU A 1067 -24.88 -25.48 5.84
N ASN A 1068 -24.71 -26.77 6.09
CA ASN A 1068 -25.79 -27.67 6.49
C ASN A 1068 -25.33 -28.67 7.58
N ASN A 1069 -26.29 -29.29 8.28
CA ASN A 1069 -26.00 -30.25 9.37
C ASN A 1069 -25.79 -31.69 8.86
N LEU A 1070 -25.91 -31.91 7.55
CA LEU A 1070 -25.85 -33.23 6.92
C LEU A 1070 -24.46 -33.53 6.34
N GLY A 1071 -23.58 -32.53 6.30
CA GLY A 1071 -22.21 -32.63 5.80
C GLY A 1071 -22.11 -32.31 4.31
N ASN A 1072 -21.17 -32.96 3.63
CA ASN A 1072 -20.90 -32.76 2.20
C ASN A 1072 -21.88 -33.53 1.29
N VAL A 1073 -23.17 -33.39 1.55
CA VAL A 1073 -24.27 -34.00 0.79
C VAL A 1073 -25.34 -32.96 0.47
N CYS A 1074 -26.12 -33.22 -0.58
CA CYS A 1074 -27.27 -32.38 -0.91
C CYS A 1074 -28.35 -32.46 0.18
N ILE A 1075 -28.90 -31.31 0.58
CA ILE A 1075 -29.98 -31.24 1.57
C ILE A 1075 -31.29 -31.86 1.09
N ASN A 1076 -31.48 -31.94 -0.23
CA ASN A 1076 -32.72 -32.41 -0.86
C ASN A 1076 -32.64 -33.89 -1.22
N CYS A 1077 -31.73 -34.28 -2.13
CA CYS A 1077 -31.62 -35.66 -2.61
C CYS A 1077 -30.56 -36.51 -1.90
N ARG A 1078 -29.85 -35.98 -0.89
CA ARG A 1078 -28.78 -36.65 -0.13
C ARG A 1078 -27.58 -37.14 -0.98
N GLN A 1079 -27.50 -36.75 -2.24
CA GLN A 1079 -26.36 -37.06 -3.12
C GLN A 1079 -25.06 -36.51 -2.50
N PRO A 1080 -24.02 -37.34 -2.33
CA PRO A 1080 -22.68 -36.87 -1.97
C PRO A 1080 -22.15 -35.92 -3.03
N PHE A 1081 -21.62 -34.78 -2.59
CA PHE A 1081 -20.96 -33.86 -3.50
C PHE A 1081 -19.59 -34.42 -3.92
N VAL A 1082 -19.33 -34.38 -5.23
CA VAL A 1082 -18.02 -34.70 -5.79
C VAL A 1082 -17.27 -33.39 -5.94
N PHE A 1083 -16.10 -33.27 -5.30
CA PHE A 1083 -15.32 -32.04 -5.30
C PHE A 1083 -14.15 -32.11 -6.26
N SER A 1084 -13.78 -30.96 -6.83
CA SER A 1084 -12.48 -30.80 -7.48
C SER A 1084 -11.37 -30.84 -6.44
N ALA A 1085 -10.34 -31.67 -6.63
CA ALA A 1085 -9.22 -31.77 -5.70
C ALA A 1085 -8.24 -30.58 -5.73
N SER A 1086 -8.46 -29.60 -6.63
CA SER A 1086 -7.78 -28.30 -6.67
C SER A 1086 -8.59 -27.20 -5.98
N SER A 1087 -9.76 -26.87 -6.53
CA SER A 1087 -10.60 -25.73 -6.14
C SER A 1087 -11.60 -26.04 -5.03
N TYR A 1088 -11.86 -27.32 -4.76
CA TYR A 1088 -12.93 -27.82 -3.89
C TYR A 1088 -14.33 -27.30 -4.25
N GLU A 1089 -14.54 -26.94 -5.52
CA GLU A 1089 -15.87 -26.69 -6.08
C GLU A 1089 -16.61 -28.01 -6.32
N VAL A 1090 -17.94 -27.96 -6.24
CA VAL A 1090 -18.79 -29.11 -6.55
C VAL A 1090 -18.76 -29.33 -8.06
N LEU A 1091 -18.22 -30.47 -8.49
CA LEU A 1091 -18.16 -30.86 -9.88
C LEU A 1091 -19.53 -31.27 -10.41
N HIS A 1092 -19.73 -31.11 -11.71
CA HIS A 1092 -20.94 -31.46 -12.47
C HIS A 1092 -21.17 -32.97 -12.62
N LEU A 1093 -20.72 -33.77 -11.64
CA LEU A 1093 -20.68 -35.22 -11.67
C LEU A 1093 -21.75 -35.84 -10.77
N VAL A 1094 -22.41 -36.88 -11.29
CA VAL A 1094 -23.34 -37.71 -10.53
C VAL A 1094 -22.88 -39.17 -10.58
N GLU A 1095 -22.70 -39.78 -9.41
CA GLU A 1095 -22.40 -41.21 -9.28
C GLU A 1095 -23.63 -42.03 -9.65
N PHE A 1096 -23.42 -43.09 -10.43
CA PHE A 1096 -24.46 -44.05 -10.79
C PHE A 1096 -23.98 -45.48 -10.61
N TYR A 1097 -24.94 -46.39 -10.45
CA TYR A 1097 -24.74 -47.80 -10.15
C TYR A 1097 -25.30 -48.63 -11.30
N LEU A 1098 -24.65 -49.76 -11.57
CA LEU A 1098 -25.11 -50.68 -12.61
C LEU A 1098 -26.31 -51.49 -12.11
N GLU A 1099 -27.26 -51.76 -13.00
CA GLU A 1099 -28.36 -52.70 -12.73
C GLU A 1099 -27.83 -54.11 -12.44
N GLU A 1100 -28.50 -54.83 -11.54
CA GLU A 1100 -28.12 -56.20 -11.17
C GLU A 1100 -28.01 -57.11 -12.41
N GLY A 1101 -26.83 -57.71 -12.60
CA GLY A 1101 -26.55 -58.63 -13.71
C GLY A 1101 -25.78 -58.02 -14.89
N ILE A 1102 -25.34 -56.76 -14.82
CA ILE A 1102 -24.36 -56.16 -15.75
C ILE A 1102 -22.96 -56.30 -15.14
N THR A 1103 -21.99 -56.87 -15.87
CA THR A 1103 -20.59 -56.89 -15.41
C THR A 1103 -19.87 -55.58 -15.72
N ASP A 1104 -18.81 -55.24 -14.99
CA ASP A 1104 -18.04 -54.01 -15.23
C ASP A 1104 -17.47 -53.95 -16.66
N GLU A 1105 -17.06 -55.11 -17.19
CA GLU A 1105 -16.57 -55.30 -18.56
C GLU A 1105 -17.69 -55.10 -19.60
N GLU A 1106 -18.88 -55.66 -19.33
CA GLU A 1106 -20.07 -55.45 -20.15
C GLU A 1106 -20.46 -53.96 -20.17
N ALA A 1107 -20.44 -53.29 -19.01
CA ALA A 1107 -20.77 -51.87 -18.90
C ALA A 1107 -19.81 -50.97 -19.70
N VAL A 1108 -18.50 -51.19 -19.62
CA VAL A 1108 -17.51 -50.44 -20.42
C VAL A 1108 -17.73 -50.68 -21.92
N SER A 1109 -17.98 -51.93 -22.33
CA SER A 1109 -18.25 -52.25 -23.73
C SER A 1109 -19.50 -51.56 -24.28
N LEU A 1110 -20.52 -51.35 -23.42
CA LEU A 1110 -21.76 -50.66 -23.79
C LEU A 1110 -21.58 -49.15 -23.92
N ILE A 1111 -20.68 -48.54 -23.15
CA ILE A 1111 -20.35 -47.10 -23.18
C ILE A 1111 -19.41 -46.75 -24.35
N ASP A 1112 -18.50 -47.67 -24.71
CA ASP A 1112 -17.54 -47.46 -25.81
C ASP A 1112 -18.18 -47.61 -27.22
N LEU A 1113 -19.43 -48.08 -27.31
CA LEU A 1113 -20.21 -48.11 -28.55
C LEU A 1113 -20.68 -46.68 -28.91
N GLU A 1114 -20.41 -46.21 -30.14
CA GLU A 1114 -20.82 -44.87 -30.59
C GLU A 1114 -22.34 -44.66 -30.45
N ALA A 1115 -22.74 -43.65 -29.65
CA ALA A 1115 -24.14 -43.29 -29.46
C ALA A 1115 -24.79 -42.84 -30.80
N PRO A 1116 -25.98 -43.34 -31.16
CA PRO A 1116 -26.66 -42.97 -32.39
C PRO A 1116 -27.00 -41.47 -32.41
N ARG A 1117 -26.51 -40.74 -33.42
CA ARG A 1117 -26.86 -39.33 -33.65
C ARG A 1117 -28.34 -39.19 -34.02
N HIS A 1118 -29.21 -38.89 -33.07
CA HIS A 1118 -30.56 -38.42 -33.37
C HIS A 1118 -30.49 -37.00 -33.99
N LYS A 1119 -30.80 -36.90 -35.29
CA LYS A 1119 -31.11 -35.62 -35.95
C LYS A 1119 -32.42 -35.08 -35.39
N ARG A 1120 -32.38 -34.11 -34.48
CA ARG A 1120 -33.56 -33.27 -34.19
C ARG A 1120 -33.75 -32.28 -35.34
N GLU A 1121 -34.68 -32.55 -36.24
CA GLU A 1121 -35.21 -31.56 -37.19
C GLU A 1121 -36.13 -30.59 -36.44
N ASN A 1122 -35.70 -29.34 -36.23
CA ASN A 1122 -36.55 -28.28 -35.69
C ASN A 1122 -37.52 -27.79 -36.78
N LYS A 1123 -38.77 -28.27 -36.77
CA LYS A 1123 -39.87 -27.63 -37.50
C LYS A 1123 -40.59 -26.64 -36.59
N TRP A 1124 -40.59 -25.37 -36.98
CA TRP A 1124 -41.33 -24.30 -36.33
C TRP A 1124 -42.71 -24.15 -36.99
N GLN A 1125 -43.78 -24.08 -36.20
CA GLN A 1125 -45.09 -23.60 -36.66
C GLN A 1125 -45.57 -22.43 -35.80
N GLU A 1126 -46.00 -21.36 -36.46
CA GLU A 1126 -46.65 -20.19 -35.85
C GLU A 1126 -48.16 -20.42 -35.77
N ILE A 1127 -48.74 -20.25 -34.59
CA ILE A 1127 -50.19 -20.14 -34.40
C ILE A 1127 -50.49 -18.77 -33.78
N THR A 1128 -51.24 -17.95 -34.50
CA THR A 1128 -51.79 -16.68 -33.99
C THR A 1128 -53.15 -16.89 -33.34
N SER A 1129 -53.26 -16.53 -32.06
CA SER A 1129 -54.54 -16.23 -31.39
C SER A 1129 -54.38 -15.01 -30.47
N ASN A 1130 -55.45 -14.22 -30.34
CA ASN A 1130 -55.44 -12.86 -29.81
C ASN A 1130 -54.85 -12.76 -28.38
N ASN A 1131 -53.83 -11.90 -28.26
CA ASN A 1131 -53.15 -11.38 -27.06
C ASN A 1131 -51.91 -12.08 -26.47
N SER A 1132 -51.26 -13.01 -27.16
CA SER A 1132 -49.83 -13.31 -26.88
C SER A 1132 -49.16 -14.08 -28.01
N GLN A 1133 -48.08 -13.55 -28.58
CA GLN A 1133 -47.15 -14.32 -29.42
C GLN A 1133 -46.32 -15.22 -28.52
N THR A 1134 -46.56 -16.53 -28.58
CA THR A 1134 -45.77 -17.52 -27.83
C THR A 1134 -45.26 -18.56 -28.80
N LEU A 1135 -43.94 -18.67 -28.93
CA LEU A 1135 -43.27 -19.78 -29.62
C LEU A 1135 -43.24 -20.98 -28.66
N ARG A 1136 -43.95 -22.06 -29.00
CA ARG A 1136 -43.83 -23.35 -28.32
C ARG A 1136 -43.22 -24.38 -29.28
N LEU A 1137 -42.14 -25.03 -28.83
CA LEU A 1137 -41.70 -26.31 -29.39
C LEU A 1137 -42.71 -27.38 -28.94
N ASP A 1138 -43.38 -28.00 -29.90
CA ASP A 1138 -44.16 -29.21 -29.64
C ASP A 1138 -43.19 -30.40 -29.74
N GLU A 1139 -42.73 -30.90 -28.59
CA GLU A 1139 -42.25 -32.29 -28.53
C GLU A 1139 -43.49 -33.16 -28.47
N SER A 1140 -43.98 -33.57 -29.64
CA SER A 1140 -45.01 -34.59 -29.76
C SER A 1140 -44.58 -35.83 -29.00
N MET A 1141 -45.42 -36.28 -28.06
CA MET A 1141 -45.34 -37.59 -27.43
C MET A 1141 -45.24 -38.69 -28.50
N ASP A 1142 -44.02 -39.15 -28.77
CA ASP A 1142 -43.80 -40.52 -29.22
C ASP A 1142 -43.62 -41.37 -27.97
N SER A 1143 -44.67 -42.13 -27.67
CA SER A 1143 -44.66 -43.16 -26.64
C SER A 1143 -43.65 -44.25 -27.01
N MET A 1144 -42.71 -44.50 -26.10
CA MET A 1144 -41.89 -45.72 -25.87
C MET A 1144 -40.38 -45.42 -25.91
N GLY A 1145 -39.79 -45.24 -24.71
CA GLY A 1145 -38.35 -45.44 -24.48
C GLY A 1145 -37.70 -44.43 -23.54
N ASP A 1146 -37.55 -44.81 -22.27
CA ASP A 1146 -36.63 -44.29 -21.25
C ASP A 1146 -36.55 -42.77 -21.04
N ASP A 1147 -37.31 -42.29 -20.05
CA ASP A 1147 -36.98 -41.07 -19.30
C ASP A 1147 -35.50 -41.14 -18.87
N ASP A 1148 -34.63 -40.24 -19.36
CA ASP A 1148 -33.20 -40.24 -19.00
C ASP A 1148 -33.06 -40.17 -17.46
N PRO A 1149 -32.53 -41.20 -16.78
CA PRO A 1149 -32.58 -41.33 -15.33
C PRO A 1149 -31.81 -40.24 -14.57
N PHE A 1150 -31.06 -39.40 -15.29
CA PHE A 1150 -30.33 -38.25 -14.78
C PHE A 1150 -31.09 -36.92 -14.90
N THR A 1151 -32.12 -36.84 -15.76
CA THR A 1151 -33.00 -35.66 -15.94
C THR A 1151 -34.46 -35.95 -15.54
N ALA A 1152 -34.83 -37.22 -15.41
CA ALA A 1152 -36.12 -37.68 -14.94
C ALA A 1152 -36.32 -37.41 -13.44
N LYS A 1153 -36.70 -36.17 -13.10
CA LYS A 1153 -37.72 -35.80 -12.08
C LYS A 1153 -37.60 -34.34 -11.65
N LEU A 1154 -38.26 -33.46 -12.40
CA LEU A 1154 -38.97 -32.29 -11.84
C LEU A 1154 -40.26 -32.70 -11.10
N SER A 1155 -40.58 -34.00 -11.03
CA SER A 1155 -41.68 -34.58 -10.24
C SER A 1155 -41.16 -35.15 -8.91
N PHE A 1156 -41.12 -34.28 -7.89
CA PHE A 1156 -40.69 -34.61 -6.53
C PHE A 1156 -41.75 -35.43 -5.77
N GLU A 1157 -41.57 -36.75 -5.70
CA GLU A 1157 -42.13 -37.64 -4.66
C GLU A 1157 -41.05 -38.33 -3.80
N GLN A 1158 -39.76 -38.01 -3.98
CA GLN A 1158 -38.66 -38.63 -3.21
C GLN A 1158 -38.01 -37.68 -2.20
N GLY A 1159 -38.82 -36.99 -1.39
CA GLY A 1159 -38.36 -36.29 -0.18
C GLY A 1159 -38.18 -37.25 1.01
N GLY A 1160 -37.43 -38.33 0.82
CA GLY A 1160 -37.13 -39.32 1.87
C GLY A 1160 -35.92 -38.93 2.73
N SER A 1161 -35.81 -39.48 3.94
CA SER A 1161 -34.62 -39.32 4.81
C SER A 1161 -33.38 -40.08 4.30
N GLU A 1162 -33.53 -40.96 3.32
CA GLU A 1162 -32.50 -41.88 2.84
C GLU A 1162 -32.02 -41.54 1.43
N PHE A 1163 -30.74 -41.78 1.18
CA PHE A 1163 -30.11 -41.62 -0.14
C PHE A 1163 -30.58 -42.72 -1.10
N VAL A 1164 -31.06 -42.32 -2.27
CA VAL A 1164 -31.48 -43.25 -3.34
C VAL A 1164 -30.44 -43.22 -4.46
N PRO A 1165 -29.71 -44.31 -4.75
CA PRO A 1165 -28.72 -44.34 -5.83
C PRO A 1165 -29.38 -44.25 -7.22
N VAL A 1166 -28.68 -43.67 -8.21
CA VAL A 1166 -29.11 -43.70 -9.62
C VAL A 1166 -28.69 -45.05 -10.19
N VAL A 1167 -29.64 -45.91 -10.56
CA VAL A 1167 -29.36 -47.22 -11.17
C VAL A 1167 -29.59 -47.13 -12.67
N VAL A 1168 -28.62 -47.60 -13.46
CA VAL A 1168 -28.59 -47.44 -14.92
C VAL A 1168 -28.69 -48.81 -15.60
N SER A 1169 -29.65 -48.93 -16.51
CA SER A 1169 -29.90 -50.13 -17.32
C SER A 1169 -29.03 -50.19 -18.57
N ARG A 1170 -29.02 -51.36 -19.24
CA ARG A 1170 -28.27 -51.58 -20.49
C ARG A 1170 -28.64 -50.62 -21.63
N SER A 1171 -29.90 -50.16 -21.69
CA SER A 1171 -30.37 -49.21 -22.72
C SER A 1171 -29.77 -47.82 -22.53
N VAL A 1172 -29.71 -47.35 -21.29
CA VAL A 1172 -29.17 -46.03 -20.94
C VAL A 1172 -27.64 -46.01 -21.07
N LEU A 1173 -26.94 -47.10 -20.72
CA LEU A 1173 -25.49 -47.18 -20.95
C LEU A 1173 -25.09 -47.02 -22.43
N ARG A 1174 -25.93 -47.52 -23.36
CA ARG A 1174 -25.72 -47.38 -24.81
C ARG A 1174 -26.03 -45.97 -25.35
N SER A 1175 -26.83 -45.19 -24.65
CA SER A 1175 -27.18 -43.82 -25.07
C SER A 1175 -26.19 -42.78 -24.56
N MET A 1176 -25.34 -43.11 -23.58
CA MET A 1176 -24.31 -42.22 -23.04
C MET A 1176 -23.11 -42.11 -23.98
N SER A 1177 -22.52 -40.91 -24.07
CA SER A 1177 -21.22 -40.74 -24.71
C SER A 1177 -20.09 -41.17 -23.77
N ARG A 1178 -19.07 -41.84 -24.30
CA ARG A 1178 -17.84 -42.15 -23.55
C ARG A 1178 -17.17 -40.92 -22.95
N ARG A 1179 -17.32 -39.75 -23.59
CA ARG A 1179 -16.76 -38.46 -23.11
C ARG A 1179 -17.40 -37.97 -21.82
N ASP A 1180 -18.63 -38.39 -21.55
CA ASP A 1180 -19.42 -37.90 -20.41
C ASP A 1180 -19.26 -38.82 -19.19
N VAL A 1181 -18.57 -39.96 -19.32
CA VAL A 1181 -18.48 -40.97 -18.26
C VAL A 1181 -17.04 -41.14 -17.75
N LEU A 1182 -16.87 -40.99 -16.43
CA LEU A 1182 -15.62 -41.24 -15.70
C LEU A 1182 -15.76 -42.52 -14.88
N ILE A 1183 -14.72 -43.37 -14.89
CA ILE A 1183 -14.74 -44.70 -14.26
C ILE A 1183 -13.53 -44.84 -13.34
N LYS A 1184 -13.76 -45.03 -12.03
CA LYS A 1184 -12.71 -45.37 -11.07
C LYS A 1184 -12.51 -46.88 -11.04
N ARG A 1185 -11.37 -47.34 -11.54
CA ARG A 1185 -11.03 -48.77 -11.67
C ARG A 1185 -10.19 -49.25 -10.48
N TRP A 1186 -10.83 -49.42 -9.34
CA TRP A 1186 -10.13 -49.90 -8.15
C TRP A 1186 -9.63 -51.35 -8.32
N PRO A 1187 -8.45 -51.71 -7.77
CA PRO A 1187 -8.00 -53.09 -7.73
C PRO A 1187 -8.90 -53.97 -6.84
N PRO A 1188 -8.96 -55.30 -7.09
CA PRO A 1188 -9.68 -56.22 -6.21
C PRO A 1188 -9.11 -56.12 -4.79
N PRO A 1189 -9.94 -56.14 -3.73
CA PRO A 1189 -11.35 -56.55 -3.70
C PRO A 1189 -12.43 -55.44 -3.86
N LEU A 1190 -12.08 -54.22 -4.26
CA LEU A 1190 -13.05 -53.14 -4.46
C LEU A 1190 -13.76 -53.22 -5.82
N GLN A 1191 -15.00 -52.73 -5.90
CA GLN A 1191 -15.78 -52.62 -7.14
C GLN A 1191 -15.47 -51.31 -7.88
N TRP A 1192 -15.73 -51.27 -9.19
CA TRP A 1192 -15.57 -50.05 -9.99
C TRP A 1192 -16.68 -49.05 -9.68
N GLN A 1193 -16.36 -47.76 -9.77
CA GLN A 1193 -17.33 -46.68 -9.54
C GLN A 1193 -17.51 -45.86 -10.81
N TYR A 1194 -18.75 -45.49 -11.10
CA TYR A 1194 -19.13 -44.84 -12.35
C TYR A 1194 -19.75 -43.46 -12.09
N PHE A 1195 -19.31 -42.47 -12.87
CA PHE A 1195 -19.77 -41.07 -12.76
C PHE A 1195 -20.13 -40.52 -14.13
N ARG A 1196 -21.24 -39.80 -14.22
CA ARG A 1196 -21.67 -39.09 -15.44
C ARG A 1196 -21.55 -37.57 -15.25
N SER A 1197 -20.94 -36.89 -16.22
CA SER A 1197 -20.94 -35.43 -16.34
C SER A 1197 -22.26 -34.95 -16.93
N LEU A 1198 -22.89 -34.00 -16.24
CA LEU A 1198 -24.15 -33.38 -16.69
C LEU A 1198 -23.91 -32.06 -17.46
N LEU A 1199 -22.66 -31.58 -17.50
CA LEU A 1199 -22.24 -30.45 -18.30
C LEU A 1199 -20.99 -30.84 -19.11
N PRO A 1200 -21.16 -31.48 -20.28
CA PRO A 1200 -20.05 -31.95 -21.12
C PRO A 1200 -19.10 -30.85 -21.59
N ASP A 1201 -19.58 -29.61 -21.70
CA ASP A 1201 -18.78 -28.44 -22.10
C ASP A 1201 -17.75 -28.06 -21.04
N ALA A 1202 -17.98 -28.40 -19.77
CA ALA A 1202 -17.04 -28.19 -18.68
C ALA A 1202 -16.16 -29.44 -18.51
N SER A 1203 -14.96 -29.40 -19.09
CA SER A 1203 -14.06 -30.55 -19.10
C SER A 1203 -13.55 -30.92 -17.70
N ILE A 1204 -13.66 -32.21 -17.35
CA ILE A 1204 -13.22 -32.78 -16.07
C ILE A 1204 -12.23 -33.90 -16.37
N THR A 1205 -11.10 -33.90 -15.67
CA THR A 1205 -10.05 -34.91 -15.79
C THR A 1205 -9.85 -35.63 -14.46
N MET A 1206 -9.52 -36.92 -14.52
CA MET A 1206 -9.25 -37.75 -13.34
C MET A 1206 -7.82 -38.28 -13.39
N CYS A 1207 -7.11 -38.22 -12.27
CA CYS A 1207 -5.79 -38.83 -12.16
C CYS A 1207 -5.90 -40.37 -12.32
N PRO A 1208 -5.10 -41.01 -13.19
CA PRO A 1208 -5.20 -42.45 -13.46
C PRO A 1208 -4.75 -43.34 -12.30
N SER A 1209 -4.18 -42.78 -11.22
CA SER A 1209 -3.64 -43.55 -10.09
C SER A 1209 -4.38 -43.38 -8.79
N CYS A 1210 -4.66 -42.13 -8.39
CA CYS A 1210 -5.44 -41.89 -7.18
C CYS A 1210 -6.93 -41.69 -7.42
N PHE A 1211 -7.35 -41.65 -8.69
CA PHE A 1211 -8.75 -41.44 -9.08
C PHE A 1211 -9.39 -40.16 -8.50
N GLN A 1212 -8.57 -39.18 -8.10
CA GLN A 1212 -9.04 -37.84 -7.73
C GLN A 1212 -9.39 -37.05 -8.99
N MET A 1213 -10.45 -36.25 -8.90
CA MET A 1213 -11.08 -35.54 -10.02
C MET A 1213 -10.78 -34.05 -9.94
N PHE A 1214 -10.59 -33.42 -11.10
CA PHE A 1214 -10.17 -32.03 -11.24
C PHE A 1214 -10.87 -31.40 -12.45
N HIS A 1215 -11.00 -30.07 -12.46
CA HIS A 1215 -11.15 -29.37 -13.74
C HIS A 1215 -9.90 -29.62 -14.59
N SER A 1216 -10.06 -29.86 -15.90
CA SER A 1216 -8.92 -30.26 -16.74
C SER A 1216 -7.81 -29.20 -16.77
N GLU A 1217 -8.19 -27.92 -16.87
CA GLU A 1217 -7.26 -26.78 -16.90
C GLU A 1217 -6.42 -26.69 -15.60
N ASP A 1218 -7.07 -26.86 -14.45
CA ASP A 1218 -6.39 -26.87 -13.14
C ASP A 1218 -5.42 -28.03 -13.02
N TYR A 1219 -5.82 -29.22 -13.49
CA TYR A 1219 -4.97 -30.40 -13.42
C TYR A 1219 -3.73 -30.26 -14.30
N GLU A 1220 -3.90 -29.78 -15.54
CA GLU A 1220 -2.79 -29.51 -16.46
C GLU A 1220 -1.83 -28.49 -15.86
N LEU A 1221 -2.35 -27.39 -15.29
CA LEU A 1221 -1.53 -26.37 -14.65
C LEU A 1221 -0.74 -26.92 -13.46
N LEU A 1222 -1.40 -27.65 -12.55
CA LEU A 1222 -0.75 -28.23 -11.37
C LEU A 1222 0.31 -29.26 -11.73
N VAL A 1223 0.04 -30.06 -12.76
CA VAL A 1223 1.01 -31.05 -13.24
C VAL A 1223 2.17 -30.40 -13.98
N LEU A 1224 1.96 -29.31 -14.72
CA LEU A 1224 3.05 -28.51 -15.30
C LEU A 1224 3.94 -27.87 -14.22
N GLN A 1225 3.35 -27.43 -13.11
CA GLN A 1225 4.08 -26.82 -11.99
C GLN A 1225 4.91 -27.83 -11.19
N HIS A 1226 4.36 -29.03 -10.93
CA HIS A 1226 4.97 -30.01 -10.04
C HIS A 1226 5.57 -31.21 -10.75
N THR A 1227 5.41 -31.33 -12.07
CA THR A 1227 5.79 -32.49 -12.92
C THR A 1227 5.09 -33.82 -12.56
N CYS A 1228 4.20 -33.79 -11.57
CA CYS A 1228 3.49 -34.95 -11.04
C CYS A 1228 2.09 -34.55 -10.52
N CYS A 1229 1.25 -35.54 -10.25
CA CYS A 1229 -0.08 -35.31 -9.66
C CYS A 1229 0.06 -34.69 -8.25
N PRO A 1230 -0.67 -33.59 -7.93
CA PRO A 1230 -0.54 -32.91 -6.64
C PRO A 1230 -1.00 -33.74 -5.44
N TYR A 1231 -1.80 -34.79 -5.66
CA TYR A 1231 -2.33 -35.65 -4.61
C TYR A 1231 -1.50 -36.94 -4.40
N CYS A 1232 -1.18 -37.66 -5.48
CA CYS A 1232 -0.47 -38.95 -5.42
C CYS A 1232 0.95 -38.94 -5.97
N ARG A 1233 1.47 -37.77 -6.35
CA ARG A 1233 2.87 -37.54 -6.76
C ARG A 1233 3.37 -38.38 -7.93
N ARG A 1234 2.46 -38.99 -8.69
CA ARG A 1234 2.82 -39.77 -9.89
C ARG A 1234 3.21 -38.86 -11.06
N HIS A 1235 4.29 -39.20 -11.75
CA HIS A 1235 4.73 -38.51 -12.97
C HIS A 1235 3.93 -38.93 -14.20
N ILE A 1236 3.80 -38.02 -15.18
CA ILE A 1236 3.07 -38.29 -16.43
C ILE A 1236 3.76 -39.37 -17.27
N GLU A 1237 5.09 -39.46 -17.20
CA GLU A 1237 5.91 -40.38 -18.00
C GLU A 1237 5.85 -41.84 -17.51
N ASP A 1238 5.34 -42.08 -16.30
CA ASP A 1238 5.22 -43.43 -15.77
C ASP A 1238 4.10 -44.20 -16.48
N PRO A 1239 4.38 -45.38 -17.08
CA PRO A 1239 3.38 -46.18 -17.79
C PRO A 1239 2.21 -46.52 -16.86
N SER A 1240 0.96 -46.32 -17.32
CA SER A 1240 -0.27 -46.63 -16.57
C SER A 1240 -0.18 -48.04 -15.95
N PRO A 1241 -0.60 -48.24 -14.69
CA PRO A 1241 -0.54 -49.56 -14.05
C PRO A 1241 -1.37 -50.59 -14.81
#